data_AF-A0A835TB88-F1
#
_entry.id   AF-A0A835TB88-F1
#
_cell.length_a   1.000
_cell.length_b   1.000
_cell.length_c   1.000
_cell.angle_alpha   90.00
_cell.angle_beta   90.00
_cell.angle_gamma   90.00
#
_symmetry.space_group_name_H-M   'P 1'
#
loop_
_entity.id
_entity.type
_entity.pdbx_description
1 polymer ?
#
loop_
_entity_poly.entity_id
_entity_poly.type
_entity_poly.pdbx_seq_one_letter_code
_entity_poly.pdbx_strand_id
1 'polypeptide(L)'
;MLKARSHKGEIIITTETRIDQAAQWSWRQLRMGYAHTVVVTRGEHSCKALRAILGDYTGCVWFDHEVAYPPPSAGGATTLAAAAGVAGAAGGAAAAAGGAPVLPAGRIALFFEDVNYAKLELMLLVLRLGGYNVLAMDTDTLMIDDFYFWMNTEDYKGYQLLSQVDGMGTLNIGFMYARGASPSGPVTWSLAEALLRNIRWREQPAVVAGFNGSMSYCWDQSVVTDTVYSALAGRPLFWRCLDIRPLDRMWNLREDGLKAFLAANNALIAPALKTKRHSMERPGPACHWHTSGAEGLKSQEGVMTLPHFKGEWPEALGGRALGEMTPVARAFLAMLRESGTAMWPDLEDPSTQAAAAAVPSERFAYFSAHIVCDWSGCGMNGMFLPQMRPNGTEPCNVAAHFVVSPDKPMGKRFQLLHNGAFSFPLAHLLHGPGGAYFATNVHAGGGGGGGAHHSARAAAGLHHSRLGQHVPLPRVIALAPGVISRTPSAAGEPPGSIVLAGRPQLVDLMAALSTVAVAAGRTLAVPQLSCDFPWMHRGGAFPYNGSHYVPWRYLNGGAFAPYGPSIANMSCEWFAWVQHGCLHGPLHVERRTHGHGDNHVAARMLLSIEMEHFLEQLPAEARAVRPGPGGNVLDLPPAATAAAPAGPDGVVNVTSAALGEALKGIAPDVPVVWLTKPMRVTDLAGATAVAHQQWMNHCCGLIWPHGYNRICFWEF
;
A
#
# COMPACT_ATOMS: atom_id res chain seq x y z
N MET A 1 -24.03 -15.27 3.48
CA MET A 1 -23.15 -14.08 3.49
C MET A 1 -23.07 -13.41 2.13
N LEU A 2 -22.51 -14.05 1.09
CA LEU A 2 -22.28 -13.42 -0.23
C LEU A 2 -23.54 -12.78 -0.83
N LYS A 3 -24.68 -13.48 -0.82
CA LYS A 3 -25.98 -12.93 -1.26
C LYS A 3 -26.37 -11.62 -0.55
N ALA A 4 -26.02 -11.45 0.72
CA ALA A 4 -26.29 -10.23 1.49
C ALA A 4 -25.23 -9.13 1.26
N ARG A 5 -24.12 -9.46 0.60
CA ARG A 5 -22.97 -8.58 0.35
C ARG A 5 -22.63 -8.46 -1.13
N SER A 6 -23.55 -8.83 -2.00
CA SER A 6 -23.43 -8.70 -3.46
C SER A 6 -24.42 -7.69 -4.00
N HIS A 7 -24.01 -6.89 -4.98
CA HIS A 7 -24.91 -6.04 -5.76
C HIS A 7 -25.09 -6.64 -7.15
N LYS A 8 -26.27 -7.19 -7.47
CA LYS A 8 -26.52 -7.87 -8.76
C LYS A 8 -25.50 -8.97 -9.10
N GLY A 9 -25.00 -9.67 -8.07
CA GLY A 9 -23.96 -10.68 -8.22
C GLY A 9 -22.52 -10.13 -8.20
N GLU A 10 -22.32 -8.81 -8.13
CA GLU A 10 -21.01 -8.18 -8.00
C GLU A 10 -20.53 -8.15 -6.55
N ILE A 11 -19.25 -8.45 -6.32
CA ILE A 11 -18.58 -8.38 -5.02
C ILE A 11 -17.23 -7.70 -5.19
N ILE A 12 -16.89 -6.78 -4.30
CA ILE A 12 -15.54 -6.18 -4.23
C ILE A 12 -14.81 -6.79 -3.03
N ILE A 13 -13.61 -7.32 -3.23
CA ILE A 13 -12.81 -7.96 -2.18
C ILE A 13 -11.49 -7.23 -2.00
N THR A 14 -11.11 -7.00 -0.75
CA THR A 14 -9.78 -6.51 -0.38
C THR A 14 -9.23 -7.28 0.83
N THR A 15 -7.93 -7.18 1.05
CA THR A 15 -7.25 -7.70 2.25
C THR A 15 -6.52 -6.58 2.96
N GLU A 16 -6.77 -6.44 4.26
CA GLU A 16 -6.08 -5.46 5.07
C GLU A 16 -6.09 -5.85 6.54
N THR A 17 -4.89 -5.91 7.12
CA THR A 17 -4.70 -6.26 8.53
C THR A 17 -4.68 -5.02 9.43
N ARG A 18 -4.47 -3.84 8.85
CA ARG A 18 -4.48 -2.57 9.56
C ARG A 18 -5.89 -2.01 9.53
N ILE A 19 -6.55 -2.08 10.68
CA ILE A 19 -7.95 -1.67 10.84
C ILE A 19 -8.23 -0.25 10.32
N ASP A 20 -7.26 0.66 10.47
CA ASP A 20 -7.38 2.01 9.97
C ASP A 20 -7.45 2.05 8.46
N GLN A 21 -6.54 1.38 7.76
CA GLN A 21 -6.54 1.34 6.30
C GLN A 21 -7.76 0.61 5.75
N ALA A 22 -8.20 -0.46 6.41
CA ALA A 22 -9.40 -1.20 6.05
C ALA A 22 -10.65 -0.31 6.12
N ALA A 23 -10.79 0.46 7.20
CA ALA A 23 -11.90 1.38 7.37
C ALA A 23 -11.84 2.52 6.36
N GLN A 24 -10.65 3.13 6.16
CA GLN A 24 -10.44 4.20 5.19
C GLN A 24 -10.80 3.74 3.77
N TRP A 25 -10.33 2.55 3.39
CA TRP A 25 -10.65 1.96 2.09
C TRP A 25 -12.16 1.71 1.97
N SER A 26 -12.78 1.07 2.94
CA SER A 26 -14.22 0.77 2.90
C SER A 26 -15.06 2.05 2.83
N TRP A 27 -14.71 3.08 3.61
CA TRP A 27 -15.36 4.38 3.56
C TRP A 27 -15.23 5.05 2.19
N ARG A 28 -14.06 4.96 1.52
CA ARG A 28 -13.90 5.46 0.15
C ARG A 28 -14.84 4.76 -0.82
N GLN A 29 -14.93 3.43 -0.75
CA GLN A 29 -15.82 2.65 -1.61
C GLN A 29 -17.29 3.06 -1.38
N LEU A 30 -17.69 3.24 -0.13
CA LEU A 30 -19.04 3.68 0.22
C LEU A 30 -19.37 5.08 -0.31
N ARG A 31 -18.43 6.01 -0.25
CA ARG A 31 -18.61 7.36 -0.84
C ARG A 31 -18.81 7.33 -2.34
N MET A 32 -18.27 6.33 -3.02
CA MET A 32 -18.45 6.09 -4.45
C MET A 32 -19.68 5.22 -4.76
N GLY A 33 -20.48 4.86 -3.75
CA GLY A 33 -21.70 4.06 -3.91
C GLY A 33 -21.49 2.54 -3.88
N TYR A 34 -20.28 2.05 -3.60
CA TYR A 34 -19.99 0.62 -3.53
C TYR A 34 -20.14 0.10 -2.08
N ALA A 35 -21.26 -0.55 -1.79
CA ALA A 35 -21.53 -1.16 -0.47
C ALA A 35 -21.34 -2.68 -0.43
N HIS A 36 -21.17 -3.34 -1.58
CA HIS A 36 -20.91 -4.78 -1.72
C HIS A 36 -19.42 -5.12 -1.58
N THR A 37 -18.77 -4.52 -0.58
CA THR A 37 -17.36 -4.73 -0.27
C THR A 37 -17.18 -5.78 0.83
N VAL A 38 -16.17 -6.63 0.69
CA VAL A 38 -15.73 -7.60 1.69
C VAL A 38 -14.25 -7.36 2.01
N VAL A 39 -13.96 -7.03 3.26
CA VAL A 39 -12.59 -6.91 3.77
C VAL A 39 -12.19 -8.19 4.46
N VAL A 40 -11.08 -8.77 4.04
CA VAL A 40 -10.43 -9.87 4.77
C VAL A 40 -9.39 -9.30 5.71
N THR A 41 -9.50 -9.61 7.01
CA THR A 41 -8.64 -9.05 8.06
C THR A 41 -8.17 -10.13 9.04
N ARG A 42 -7.20 -9.79 9.89
CA ARG A 42 -6.71 -10.69 10.95
C ARG A 42 -7.48 -10.43 12.24
N GLY A 43 -8.09 -11.49 12.78
CA GLY A 43 -8.79 -11.49 14.05
C GLY A 43 -10.19 -10.88 14.04
N GLU A 44 -11.10 -11.46 14.83
CA GLU A 44 -12.50 -11.02 14.96
C GLU A 44 -12.63 -9.56 15.41
N HIS A 45 -11.71 -9.10 16.26
CA HIS A 45 -11.70 -7.74 16.81
C HIS A 45 -11.64 -6.67 15.71
N SER A 46 -10.91 -6.91 14.62
CA SER A 46 -10.84 -6.01 13.47
C SER A 46 -12.18 -5.93 12.74
N CYS A 47 -12.88 -7.06 12.56
CA CYS A 47 -14.22 -7.06 11.98
C CYS A 47 -15.25 -6.38 12.89
N LYS A 48 -15.19 -6.60 14.20
CA LYS A 48 -16.03 -5.91 15.19
C LYS A 48 -15.84 -4.40 15.11
N ALA A 49 -14.59 -3.94 15.01
CA ALA A 49 -14.26 -2.53 14.85
C ALA A 49 -14.80 -1.94 13.54
N LEU A 50 -14.58 -2.61 12.40
CA LEU A 50 -15.14 -2.18 11.11
C LEU A 50 -16.66 -2.08 11.16
N ARG A 51 -17.33 -3.08 11.73
CA ARG A 51 -18.78 -3.12 11.84
C ARG A 51 -19.32 -2.04 12.79
N ALA A 52 -18.62 -1.75 13.89
CA ALA A 52 -19.02 -0.68 14.79
C ALA A 52 -19.03 0.69 14.11
N ILE A 53 -18.17 0.90 13.11
CA ILE A 53 -17.96 2.19 12.46
C ILE A 53 -18.76 2.32 11.16
N LEU A 54 -18.76 1.27 10.35
CA LEU A 54 -19.38 1.26 9.02
C LEU A 54 -20.71 0.50 9.00
N GLY A 55 -21.15 -0.03 10.15
CA GLY A 55 -22.41 -0.74 10.27
C GLY A 55 -22.51 -1.95 9.33
N ASP A 56 -23.67 -2.10 8.72
CA ASP A 56 -23.94 -3.18 7.76
C ASP A 56 -23.48 -2.83 6.33
N TYR A 57 -22.74 -1.74 6.12
CA TYR A 57 -22.27 -1.33 4.79
C TYR A 57 -20.95 -2.00 4.38
N THR A 58 -20.29 -2.74 5.28
CA THR A 58 -19.05 -3.45 4.99
C THR A 58 -19.15 -4.91 5.42
N GLY A 59 -18.88 -5.84 4.49
CA GLY A 59 -18.64 -7.24 4.82
C GLY A 59 -17.23 -7.41 5.38
N CYS A 60 -17.09 -8.27 6.38
CA CYS A 60 -15.77 -8.57 6.94
C CYS A 60 -15.63 -10.07 7.19
N VAL A 61 -14.53 -10.63 6.71
CA VAL A 61 -14.10 -12.00 6.97
C VAL A 61 -12.82 -11.91 7.79
N TRP A 62 -12.75 -12.68 8.87
CA TRP A 62 -11.54 -12.75 9.69
C TRP A 62 -11.06 -14.18 9.85
N PHE A 63 -9.80 -14.29 10.23
CA PHE A 63 -9.19 -15.53 10.66
C PHE A 63 -8.54 -15.32 12.03
N ASP A 64 -8.80 -16.22 12.97
CA ASP A 64 -8.40 -16.04 14.37
C ASP A 64 -7.07 -16.73 14.73
N HIS A 65 -6.60 -17.74 14.02
CA HIS A 65 -5.34 -18.43 14.33
C HIS A 65 -4.77 -19.24 13.16
N GLU A 66 -3.44 -19.41 13.16
CA GLU A 66 -2.75 -20.52 12.50
C GLU A 66 -3.20 -21.83 13.15
N VAL A 67 -3.84 -22.71 12.39
CA VAL A 67 -3.87 -24.12 12.79
C VAL A 67 -2.46 -24.62 12.55
N ALA A 68 -1.70 -24.87 13.61
CA ALA A 68 -0.42 -25.56 13.49
C ALA A 68 -0.68 -26.90 12.81
N TYR A 69 -0.34 -27.01 11.53
CA TYR A 69 -0.20 -28.31 10.91
C TYR A 69 0.92 -29.00 11.68
N PRO A 70 0.65 -30.09 12.42
CA PRO A 70 1.71 -30.76 13.15
C PRO A 70 2.79 -31.13 12.11
N PRO A 71 4.07 -30.79 12.37
CA PRO A 71 5.13 -31.21 11.47
C PRO A 71 5.00 -32.73 11.30
N PRO A 72 5.19 -33.28 10.09
CA PRO A 72 5.17 -34.71 9.89
C PRO A 72 6.16 -35.30 10.89
N SER A 73 5.64 -36.01 11.89
CA SER A 73 6.47 -36.62 12.90
C SER A 73 7.42 -37.56 12.18
N ALA A 74 8.72 -37.43 12.43
CA ALA A 74 9.79 -38.12 11.70
C ALA A 74 9.80 -39.66 11.87
N GLY A 75 8.69 -40.26 12.29
CA GLY A 75 8.59 -41.71 12.49
C GLY A 75 7.20 -42.28 12.74
N GLY A 76 6.09 -41.60 12.39
CA GLY A 76 4.77 -42.17 12.64
C GLY A 76 3.68 -41.63 11.71
N ALA A 77 3.22 -42.46 10.78
CA ALA A 77 2.05 -42.20 9.94
C ALA A 77 0.74 -42.25 10.75
N THR A 78 0.54 -41.32 11.68
CA THR A 78 -0.72 -41.11 12.41
C THR A 78 -0.65 -39.70 13.01
N THR A 79 -1.32 -38.68 12.45
CA THR A 79 -2.54 -38.11 13.08
C THR A 79 -3.24 -37.03 12.21
N LEU A 80 -3.04 -36.99 10.89
CA LEU A 80 -3.95 -36.24 9.99
C LEU A 80 -5.10 -37.12 9.44
N ALA A 81 -4.93 -38.44 9.46
CA ALA A 81 -5.98 -39.40 9.10
C ALA A 81 -7.11 -39.52 10.15
N ALA A 82 -6.91 -39.00 11.37
CA ALA A 82 -7.94 -39.06 12.42
C ALA A 82 -8.99 -37.95 12.30
N ALA A 83 -8.67 -36.81 11.67
CA ALA A 83 -9.62 -35.76 11.35
C ALA A 83 -10.21 -35.91 9.93
N ALA A 84 -9.47 -36.53 9.01
CA ALA A 84 -9.94 -36.89 7.67
C ALA A 84 -9.97 -38.41 7.55
N GLY A 85 -11.06 -39.05 7.98
CA GLY A 85 -11.27 -40.48 7.84
C GLY A 85 -11.21 -40.90 6.37
N VAL A 86 -10.11 -41.51 5.96
CA VAL A 86 -9.95 -42.13 4.64
C VAL A 86 -9.41 -43.54 4.83
N ALA A 87 -10.28 -44.52 4.55
CA ALA A 87 -9.87 -45.88 4.20
C ALA A 87 -9.11 -45.84 2.87
N GLY A 88 -7.91 -46.41 2.85
CA GLY A 88 -7.12 -46.53 1.62
C GLY A 88 -7.63 -47.64 0.71
N ALA A 89 -7.54 -47.44 -0.60
CA ALA A 89 -6.95 -48.38 -1.55
C ALA A 89 -7.02 -47.80 -2.98
N ALA A 90 -6.04 -48.19 -3.78
CA ALA A 90 -5.85 -47.82 -5.17
C ALA A 90 -6.95 -48.36 -6.10
N GLY A 91 -7.22 -47.61 -7.17
CA GLY A 91 -7.81 -48.13 -8.41
C GLY A 91 -9.28 -47.77 -8.63
N GLY A 92 -9.53 -47.00 -9.70
CA GLY A 92 -10.77 -47.06 -10.48
C GLY A 92 -11.93 -46.15 -10.05
N ALA A 93 -12.27 -45.24 -10.97
CA ALA A 93 -13.60 -44.68 -11.23
C ALA A 93 -14.50 -44.25 -10.06
N ALA A 94 -14.72 -42.93 -10.00
CA ALA A 94 -16.02 -42.29 -9.69
C ALA A 94 -16.92 -42.99 -8.66
N ALA A 95 -16.62 -42.82 -7.37
CA ALA A 95 -17.60 -42.98 -6.30
C ALA A 95 -17.54 -41.77 -5.36
N ALA A 96 -18.59 -40.94 -5.42
CA ALA A 96 -18.88 -39.94 -4.41
C ALA A 96 -19.23 -40.65 -3.10
N ALA A 97 -18.43 -40.48 -2.04
CA ALA A 97 -18.75 -41.04 -0.73
C ALA A 97 -18.17 -40.20 0.42
N GLY A 98 -19.02 -39.36 1.01
CA GLY A 98 -19.28 -39.36 2.46
C GLY A 98 -18.16 -39.00 3.45
N GLY A 99 -17.07 -38.35 3.03
CA GLY A 99 -16.13 -37.77 3.99
C GLY A 99 -16.84 -36.70 4.83
N ALA A 100 -16.72 -36.76 6.16
CA ALA A 100 -17.13 -35.65 7.02
C ALA A 100 -16.46 -34.36 6.49
N PRO A 101 -17.19 -33.23 6.46
CA PRO A 101 -16.63 -31.99 5.92
C PRO A 101 -15.33 -31.67 6.66
N VAL A 102 -14.29 -31.29 5.91
CA VAL A 102 -12.94 -31.04 6.46
C VAL A 102 -12.99 -29.97 7.55
N LEU A 103 -13.99 -29.10 7.50
CA LEU A 103 -14.26 -28.05 8.46
C LEU A 103 -15.73 -28.06 8.93
N PRO A 104 -16.02 -27.54 10.13
CA PRO A 104 -17.39 -27.28 10.54
C PRO A 104 -18.13 -26.38 9.53
N ALA A 105 -19.43 -26.60 9.38
CA ALA A 105 -20.28 -25.78 8.52
C ALA A 105 -20.12 -24.28 8.85
N GLY A 106 -19.94 -23.46 7.81
CA GLY A 106 -19.74 -22.02 7.95
C GLY A 106 -18.31 -21.58 8.23
N ARG A 107 -17.32 -22.50 8.20
CA ARG A 107 -15.89 -22.17 8.25
C ARG A 107 -15.22 -22.48 6.92
N ILE A 108 -14.21 -21.68 6.58
CA ILE A 108 -13.28 -21.93 5.47
C ILE A 108 -11.87 -22.02 6.04
N ALA A 109 -11.03 -22.86 5.45
CA ALA A 109 -9.61 -22.84 5.75
C ALA A 109 -9.02 -21.68 4.96
N LEU A 110 -8.03 -21.02 5.54
CA LEU A 110 -7.10 -20.20 4.79
C LEU A 110 -5.76 -20.90 4.87
N PHE A 111 -5.20 -21.28 3.73
CA PHE A 111 -3.98 -22.09 3.68
C PHE A 111 -2.69 -21.25 3.77
N PHE A 112 -2.85 -19.92 3.87
CA PHE A 112 -1.75 -18.97 3.91
C PHE A 112 -1.92 -17.98 5.07
N GLU A 113 -0.86 -17.84 5.87
CA GLU A 113 -0.72 -16.75 6.84
C GLU A 113 -0.57 -15.38 6.16
N ASP A 114 -0.03 -15.38 4.95
CA ASP A 114 0.18 -14.18 4.17
C ASP A 114 -1.17 -13.71 3.63
N VAL A 115 -1.60 -12.56 4.16
CA VAL A 115 -2.91 -11.99 3.90
C VAL A 115 -3.17 -11.72 2.43
N ASN A 116 -2.14 -11.48 1.62
CA ASN A 116 -2.34 -11.25 0.20
C ASN A 116 -2.93 -12.48 -0.51
N TYR A 117 -2.57 -13.69 -0.06
CA TYR A 117 -3.14 -14.93 -0.58
C TYR A 117 -4.58 -15.17 -0.11
N ALA A 118 -4.97 -14.63 1.05
CA ALA A 118 -6.35 -14.74 1.54
C ALA A 118 -7.35 -14.03 0.61
N LYS A 119 -6.94 -12.93 -0.05
CA LYS A 119 -7.72 -12.24 -1.10
C LYS A 119 -7.98 -13.18 -2.27
N LEU A 120 -6.91 -13.82 -2.77
CA LEU A 120 -6.97 -14.73 -3.90
C LEU A 120 -7.78 -15.98 -3.58
N GLU A 121 -7.62 -16.53 -2.38
CA GLU A 121 -8.38 -17.69 -1.91
C GLU A 121 -9.86 -17.38 -1.80
N LEU A 122 -10.23 -16.23 -1.22
CA LEU A 122 -11.63 -15.84 -1.14
C LEU A 122 -12.21 -15.57 -2.55
N MET A 123 -11.46 -14.91 -3.43
CA MET A 123 -11.87 -14.71 -4.82
C MET A 123 -12.11 -16.04 -5.53
N LEU A 124 -11.20 -17.01 -5.39
CA LEU A 124 -11.35 -18.37 -5.92
C LEU A 124 -12.63 -19.03 -5.38
N LEU A 125 -12.84 -19.01 -4.07
CA LEU A 125 -14.01 -19.63 -3.44
C LEU A 125 -15.31 -19.03 -3.95
N VAL A 126 -15.38 -17.71 -4.14
CA VAL A 126 -16.56 -17.03 -4.69
C VAL A 126 -16.81 -17.47 -6.14
N LEU A 127 -15.77 -17.52 -6.98
CA LEU A 127 -15.90 -17.96 -8.36
C LEU A 127 -16.27 -19.45 -8.47
N ARG A 128 -15.79 -20.29 -7.56
CA ARG A 128 -16.14 -21.72 -7.47
C ARG A 128 -17.60 -21.97 -7.13
N LEU A 129 -18.25 -21.08 -6.39
CA LEU A 129 -19.69 -21.15 -6.14
C LEU A 129 -20.51 -20.82 -7.39
N GLY A 130 -19.94 -20.05 -8.32
CA GLY A 130 -20.62 -19.56 -9.52
C GLY A 130 -21.66 -18.47 -9.25
N GLY A 131 -22.07 -17.77 -10.31
CA GLY A 131 -23.13 -16.75 -10.25
C GLY A 131 -22.72 -15.42 -9.60
N TYR A 132 -21.43 -15.22 -9.34
CA TYR A 132 -20.88 -13.96 -8.84
C TYR A 132 -19.73 -13.47 -9.71
N ASN A 133 -19.58 -12.15 -9.77
CA ASN A 133 -18.46 -11.44 -10.35
C ASN A 133 -17.65 -10.82 -9.20
N VAL A 134 -16.32 -10.81 -9.33
CA VAL A 134 -15.43 -10.40 -8.25
C VAL A 134 -14.44 -9.37 -8.73
N LEU A 135 -14.46 -8.19 -8.10
CA LEU A 135 -13.42 -7.17 -8.24
C LEU A 135 -12.48 -7.25 -7.02
N ALA A 136 -11.26 -7.72 -7.23
CA ALA A 136 -10.19 -7.70 -6.24
C ALA A 136 -9.45 -6.36 -6.30
N MET A 137 -9.35 -5.69 -5.15
CA MET A 137 -8.70 -4.39 -5.00
C MET A 137 -7.74 -4.39 -3.82
N ASP A 138 -6.54 -3.84 -3.98
CA ASP A 138 -5.66 -3.50 -2.87
C ASP A 138 -6.13 -2.21 -2.19
N THR A 139 -5.70 -1.99 -0.94
CA THR A 139 -6.13 -0.82 -0.16
C THR A 139 -5.55 0.51 -0.65
N ASP A 140 -4.53 0.42 -1.49
CA ASP A 140 -3.86 1.49 -2.22
C ASP A 140 -4.43 1.70 -3.62
N THR A 141 -5.72 1.37 -3.80
CA THR A 141 -6.50 1.74 -4.97
C THR A 141 -7.62 2.70 -4.59
N LEU A 142 -8.02 3.53 -5.54
CA LEU A 142 -9.13 4.48 -5.41
C LEU A 142 -10.02 4.37 -6.64
N MET A 143 -11.31 4.14 -6.41
CA MET A 143 -12.33 4.33 -7.44
C MET A 143 -12.57 5.82 -7.64
N ILE A 144 -12.51 6.28 -8.88
CA ILE A 144 -12.70 7.69 -9.27
C ILE A 144 -13.98 7.86 -10.09
N ASP A 145 -14.45 6.81 -10.76
CA ASP A 145 -15.66 6.80 -11.60
C ASP A 145 -16.49 5.50 -11.41
N ASP A 146 -17.63 5.42 -12.10
CA ASP A 146 -18.49 4.23 -12.14
C ASP A 146 -17.83 3.11 -12.95
N PHE A 147 -17.17 2.20 -12.25
CA PHE A 147 -16.52 1.03 -12.81
C PHE A 147 -17.48 0.12 -13.57
N TYR A 148 -18.72 -0.06 -13.09
CA TYR A 148 -19.66 -0.97 -13.73
C TYR A 148 -20.21 -0.42 -15.03
N PHE A 149 -20.34 0.90 -15.17
CA PHE A 149 -20.61 1.50 -16.47
C PHE A 149 -19.55 1.06 -17.49
N TRP A 150 -18.27 1.24 -17.16
CA TRP A 150 -17.16 0.88 -18.04
C TRP A 150 -17.10 -0.62 -18.33
N MET A 151 -17.31 -1.47 -17.33
CA MET A 151 -17.31 -2.92 -17.54
C MET A 151 -18.47 -3.42 -18.42
N ASN A 152 -19.47 -2.59 -18.69
CA ASN A 152 -20.60 -2.91 -19.56
C ASN A 152 -20.47 -2.34 -20.98
N THR A 153 -19.41 -1.60 -21.31
CA THR A 153 -19.16 -1.16 -22.68
C THR A 153 -18.74 -2.33 -23.58
N GLU A 154 -18.85 -2.16 -24.90
CA GLU A 154 -18.38 -3.16 -25.88
C GLU A 154 -16.90 -3.52 -25.70
N ASP A 155 -16.11 -2.58 -25.17
CA ASP A 155 -14.69 -2.78 -24.93
C ASP A 155 -14.40 -3.79 -23.82
N TYR A 156 -15.28 -3.95 -22.83
CA TYR A 156 -14.99 -4.76 -21.63
C TYR A 156 -15.99 -5.88 -21.36
N LYS A 157 -17.24 -5.79 -21.82
CA LYS A 157 -18.32 -6.71 -21.42
C LYS A 157 -18.08 -8.19 -21.79
N GLY A 158 -17.15 -8.46 -22.71
CA GLY A 158 -16.87 -9.79 -23.25
C GLY A 158 -15.69 -10.53 -22.61
N TYR A 159 -15.02 -9.96 -21.60
CA TYR A 159 -13.88 -10.59 -20.92
C TYR A 159 -14.31 -11.24 -19.60
N GLN A 160 -13.74 -12.42 -19.32
CA GLN A 160 -13.95 -13.12 -18.07
C GLN A 160 -12.92 -12.75 -17.01
N LEU A 161 -11.73 -12.31 -17.43
CA LEU A 161 -10.70 -11.80 -16.55
C LEU A 161 -10.10 -10.51 -17.12
N LEU A 162 -10.10 -9.48 -16.28
CA LEU A 162 -9.47 -8.19 -16.52
C LEU A 162 -8.47 -7.91 -15.41
N SER A 163 -7.29 -7.39 -15.75
CA SER A 163 -6.27 -7.07 -14.75
C SER A 163 -5.50 -5.82 -15.15
N GLN A 164 -4.99 -5.07 -14.18
CA GLN A 164 -4.06 -3.98 -14.47
C GLN A 164 -2.73 -4.56 -14.95
N VAL A 165 -2.07 -3.88 -15.88
CA VAL A 165 -0.69 -4.21 -16.26
C VAL A 165 0.29 -3.56 -15.29
N ASP A 166 1.28 -4.32 -14.84
CA ASP A 166 2.44 -3.82 -14.09
C ASP A 166 3.70 -3.76 -14.98
N GLY A 167 4.81 -3.28 -14.43
CA GLY A 167 6.11 -3.31 -15.07
C GLY A 167 6.46 -4.68 -15.67
N MET A 168 7.16 -4.66 -16.81
CA MET A 168 7.54 -5.84 -17.62
C MET A 168 6.34 -6.66 -18.14
N GLY A 169 5.14 -6.09 -18.18
CA GLY A 169 3.96 -6.78 -18.70
C GLY A 169 3.49 -7.90 -17.77
N THR A 170 3.69 -7.76 -16.47
CA THR A 170 3.14 -8.69 -15.48
C THR A 170 1.72 -8.27 -15.09
N LEU A 171 0.92 -9.19 -14.56
CA LEU A 171 -0.39 -8.82 -14.02
C LEU A 171 -0.17 -8.07 -12.73
N ASN A 172 -0.88 -6.95 -12.53
CA ASN A 172 -1.02 -6.33 -11.23
C ASN A 172 -2.34 -6.80 -10.60
N ILE A 173 -2.24 -7.60 -9.54
CA ILE A 173 -3.43 -8.16 -8.87
C ILE A 173 -3.98 -7.26 -7.75
N GLY A 174 -3.45 -6.04 -7.64
CA GLY A 174 -4.01 -4.97 -6.82
C GLY A 174 -5.25 -4.35 -7.45
N PHE A 175 -5.49 -4.57 -8.75
CA PHE A 175 -6.76 -4.25 -9.39
C PHE A 175 -7.10 -5.27 -10.49
N MET A 176 -7.95 -6.25 -10.14
CA MET A 176 -8.29 -7.40 -10.99
C MET A 176 -9.78 -7.72 -10.91
N TYR A 177 -10.44 -7.96 -12.04
CA TYR A 177 -11.87 -8.22 -12.13
C TYR A 177 -12.15 -9.52 -12.87
N ALA A 178 -12.89 -10.42 -12.23
CA ALA A 178 -13.41 -11.64 -12.85
C ALA A 178 -14.92 -11.57 -12.99
N ARG A 179 -15.44 -11.77 -14.21
CA ARG A 179 -16.86 -11.63 -14.54
C ARG A 179 -17.35 -12.78 -15.39
N GLY A 180 -18.41 -13.45 -14.96
CA GLY A 180 -18.99 -14.57 -15.70
C GLY A 180 -17.99 -15.70 -15.95
N ALA A 181 -16.94 -15.80 -15.12
CA ALA A 181 -15.99 -16.89 -15.18
C ALA A 181 -16.68 -18.19 -14.76
N SER A 182 -16.42 -19.25 -15.49
CA SER A 182 -16.91 -20.59 -15.18
C SER A 182 -16.23 -21.11 -13.90
N PRO A 183 -16.99 -21.73 -12.97
CA PRO A 183 -16.40 -22.40 -11.80
C PRO A 183 -15.36 -23.46 -12.15
N SER A 184 -15.43 -24.01 -13.36
CA SER A 184 -14.50 -25.02 -13.90
C SER A 184 -13.72 -24.50 -15.12
N GLY A 185 -13.70 -23.17 -15.32
CA GLY A 185 -13.02 -22.51 -16.43
C GLY A 185 -11.55 -22.18 -16.14
N PRO A 186 -10.80 -21.74 -17.17
CA PRO A 186 -9.40 -21.32 -17.06
C PRO A 186 -9.12 -20.19 -16.04
N VAL A 187 -10.00 -19.20 -15.89
CA VAL A 187 -9.82 -18.08 -14.94
C VAL A 187 -9.84 -18.60 -13.50
N THR A 188 -10.84 -19.39 -13.17
CA THR A 188 -10.97 -20.00 -11.84
C THR A 188 -9.84 -21.01 -11.59
N TRP A 189 -9.41 -21.75 -12.62
CA TRP A 189 -8.23 -22.61 -12.56
C TRP A 189 -6.96 -21.82 -12.24
N SER A 190 -6.73 -20.68 -12.90
CA SER A 190 -5.51 -19.88 -12.70
C SER A 190 -5.35 -19.44 -11.25
N LEU A 191 -6.45 -19.09 -10.57
CA LEU A 191 -6.42 -18.74 -9.14
C LEU A 191 -6.18 -19.97 -8.25
N ALA A 192 -6.82 -21.10 -8.55
CA ALA A 192 -6.62 -22.36 -7.82
C ALA A 192 -5.19 -22.86 -7.93
N GLU A 193 -4.62 -22.86 -9.13
CA GLU A 193 -3.25 -23.27 -9.39
C GLU A 193 -2.25 -22.32 -8.73
N ALA A 194 -2.54 -21.01 -8.69
CA ALA A 194 -1.67 -20.02 -8.06
C ALA A 194 -1.50 -20.29 -6.55
N LEU A 195 -2.60 -20.66 -5.89
CA LEU A 195 -2.59 -21.08 -4.48
C LEU A 195 -1.94 -22.48 -4.35
N LEU A 196 -2.35 -23.45 -5.16
CA LEU A 196 -1.89 -24.84 -5.05
C LEU A 196 -0.36 -24.96 -5.18
N ARG A 197 0.26 -24.30 -6.17
CA ARG A 197 1.72 -24.35 -6.34
C ARG A 197 2.45 -23.73 -5.16
N ASN A 198 1.93 -22.63 -4.60
CA ASN A 198 2.49 -22.02 -3.40
C ASN A 198 2.38 -22.92 -2.17
N ILE A 199 1.26 -23.63 -1.99
CA ILE A 199 1.12 -24.63 -0.93
C ILE A 199 2.20 -25.70 -1.10
N ARG A 200 2.31 -26.29 -2.30
CA ARG A 200 3.32 -27.32 -2.61
C ARG A 200 4.74 -26.84 -2.36
N TRP A 201 5.08 -25.62 -2.77
CA TRP A 201 6.40 -25.03 -2.57
C TRP A 201 6.74 -24.75 -1.11
N ARG A 202 5.76 -24.28 -0.31
CA ARG A 202 5.95 -24.05 1.13
C ARG A 202 6.13 -25.36 1.91
N GLU A 203 5.42 -26.43 1.51
CA GLU A 203 5.60 -27.75 2.12
C GLU A 203 6.86 -28.48 1.63
N GLN A 204 7.38 -28.10 0.46
CA GLN A 204 8.56 -28.72 -0.16
C GLN A 204 9.60 -27.67 -0.55
N PRO A 205 10.24 -27.01 0.44
CA PRO A 205 11.25 -25.99 0.18
C PRO A 205 12.44 -26.51 -0.62
N ALA A 206 12.70 -27.82 -0.60
CA ALA A 206 13.73 -28.45 -1.42
C ALA A 206 13.47 -28.30 -2.93
N VAL A 207 12.20 -28.28 -3.37
CA VAL A 207 11.83 -28.05 -4.77
C VAL A 207 12.21 -26.63 -5.16
N VAL A 208 11.86 -25.65 -4.31
CA VAL A 208 12.22 -24.24 -4.53
C VAL A 208 13.74 -24.03 -4.50
N ALA A 209 14.42 -24.67 -3.55
CA ALA A 209 15.87 -24.64 -3.41
C ALA A 209 16.57 -25.28 -4.63
N GLY A 210 15.98 -26.32 -5.22
CA GLY A 210 16.47 -26.97 -6.44
C GLY A 210 16.55 -26.04 -7.65
N PHE A 211 15.76 -24.96 -7.68
CA PHE A 211 15.84 -23.92 -8.71
C PHE A 211 16.68 -22.71 -8.27
N ASN A 212 17.44 -22.82 -7.16
CA ASN A 212 18.21 -21.73 -6.54
C ASN A 212 17.36 -20.46 -6.34
N GLY A 213 16.05 -20.67 -6.13
CA GLY A 213 15.07 -19.62 -5.96
C GLY A 213 14.88 -19.31 -4.48
N SER A 214 14.51 -18.06 -4.20
CA SER A 214 13.87 -17.73 -2.94
C SER A 214 12.38 -17.54 -3.21
N MET A 215 11.52 -18.16 -2.37
CA MET A 215 10.08 -17.87 -2.35
C MET A 215 9.77 -16.38 -2.18
N SER A 216 10.74 -15.58 -1.74
CA SER A 216 10.62 -14.14 -1.60
C SER A 216 10.23 -13.41 -2.88
N TYR A 217 10.58 -13.95 -4.06
CA TYR A 217 10.31 -13.33 -5.36
C TYR A 217 9.06 -13.89 -6.06
N CYS A 218 8.58 -15.02 -5.57
CA CYS A 218 7.40 -15.71 -6.07
C CYS A 218 6.20 -15.43 -5.15
N TRP A 219 5.94 -14.15 -4.93
CA TRP A 219 4.74 -13.64 -4.27
C TRP A 219 3.48 -13.78 -5.15
N ASP A 220 2.34 -13.44 -4.57
CA ASP A 220 0.99 -13.59 -5.14
C ASP A 220 0.87 -13.05 -6.55
N GLN A 221 1.43 -11.87 -6.83
CA GLN A 221 1.39 -11.25 -8.15
C GLN A 221 2.16 -12.05 -9.22
N SER A 222 3.37 -12.49 -8.89
CA SER A 222 4.20 -13.29 -9.80
C SER A 222 3.52 -14.62 -10.14
N VAL A 223 2.91 -15.25 -9.14
CA VAL A 223 2.30 -16.56 -9.29
C VAL A 223 1.00 -16.50 -10.08
N VAL A 224 0.16 -15.50 -9.84
CA VAL A 224 -1.04 -15.29 -10.68
C VAL A 224 -0.65 -14.93 -12.11
N THR A 225 0.44 -14.17 -12.31
CA THR A 225 0.95 -13.90 -13.67
C THR A 225 1.31 -15.21 -14.37
N ASP A 226 2.05 -16.10 -13.70
CA ASP A 226 2.44 -17.40 -14.25
C ASP A 226 1.24 -18.28 -14.60
N THR A 227 0.21 -18.32 -13.76
CA THR A 227 -0.97 -19.15 -14.03
C THR A 227 -1.89 -18.56 -15.08
N VAL A 228 -2.01 -17.24 -15.20
CA VAL A 228 -2.74 -16.64 -16.32
C VAL A 228 -1.99 -16.87 -17.62
N TYR A 229 -0.66 -16.71 -17.62
CA TYR A 229 0.18 -16.95 -18.81
C TYR A 229 0.22 -18.42 -19.20
N SER A 230 0.14 -19.31 -18.22
CA SER A 230 -0.08 -20.74 -18.45
C SER A 230 -1.35 -21.00 -19.27
N ALA A 231 -2.47 -20.39 -18.85
CA ALA A 231 -3.75 -20.57 -19.52
C ALA A 231 -3.78 -19.93 -20.92
N LEU A 232 -3.10 -18.79 -21.12
CA LEU A 232 -2.93 -18.17 -22.44
C LEU A 232 -2.08 -19.05 -23.38
N ALA A 233 -1.02 -19.66 -22.86
CA ALA A 233 -0.14 -20.55 -23.62
C ALA A 233 -0.72 -21.97 -23.83
N GLY A 234 -1.77 -22.34 -23.09
CA GLY A 234 -2.33 -23.71 -23.09
C GLY A 234 -1.40 -24.76 -22.47
N ARG A 235 -0.38 -24.34 -21.71
CA ARG A 235 0.59 -25.20 -21.03
C ARG A 235 1.05 -24.52 -19.73
N PRO A 236 1.26 -25.24 -18.62
CA PRO A 236 1.73 -24.60 -17.40
C PRO A 236 3.14 -24.02 -17.54
N LEU A 237 3.31 -22.80 -17.04
CA LEU A 237 4.52 -21.99 -17.06
C LEU A 237 4.89 -21.51 -15.64
N PHE A 238 6.16 -21.15 -15.47
CA PHE A 238 6.74 -20.60 -14.24
C PHE A 238 7.61 -19.37 -14.56
N TRP A 239 7.16 -18.55 -15.50
CA TRP A 239 7.95 -17.49 -16.11
C TRP A 239 8.48 -16.48 -15.10
N ARG A 240 7.58 -15.83 -14.37
CA ARG A 240 7.84 -14.73 -13.44
C ARG A 240 8.35 -15.20 -12.08
N CYS A 241 8.02 -16.41 -11.66
CA CYS A 241 8.64 -16.97 -10.46
C CYS A 241 10.09 -17.41 -10.70
N LEU A 242 10.45 -17.69 -11.95
CA LEU A 242 11.78 -18.16 -12.32
C LEU A 242 12.65 -17.10 -13.04
N ASP A 243 12.14 -15.92 -13.41
CA ASP A 243 12.93 -14.87 -14.08
C ASP A 243 13.75 -14.01 -13.09
N ILE A 244 13.27 -13.79 -11.86
CA ILE A 244 13.98 -13.06 -10.79
C ILE A 244 14.90 -13.99 -9.97
N ARG A 245 15.21 -15.19 -10.49
CA ARG A 245 16.11 -16.11 -9.78
C ARG A 245 17.48 -15.45 -9.55
N PRO A 246 18.03 -15.48 -8.31
CA PRO A 246 19.46 -15.48 -8.12
C PRO A 246 19.99 -16.91 -8.39
N LEU A 247 19.66 -17.48 -9.54
CA LEU A 247 20.34 -18.67 -10.02
C LEU A 247 21.81 -18.31 -10.10
N ASP A 248 22.66 -19.11 -9.45
CA ASP A 248 24.12 -19.14 -9.45
C ASP A 248 24.79 -17.91 -10.07
N ARG A 249 25.81 -17.34 -9.41
CA ARG A 249 26.63 -16.27 -10.02
C ARG A 249 27.01 -16.54 -11.49
N MET A 250 27.06 -17.78 -11.97
CA MET A 250 27.23 -18.16 -13.37
C MET A 250 26.00 -18.05 -14.31
N TRP A 251 24.75 -18.21 -13.86
CA TRP A 251 23.55 -18.15 -14.73
C TRP A 251 23.24 -16.72 -15.18
N ASN A 252 23.40 -15.73 -14.29
CA ASN A 252 23.31 -14.32 -14.65
C ASN A 252 24.54 -13.80 -15.42
N LEU A 253 25.66 -14.56 -15.42
CA LEU A 253 26.87 -14.24 -16.19
C LEU A 253 26.92 -14.94 -17.55
N ARG A 254 26.09 -15.96 -17.79
CA ARG A 254 25.91 -16.53 -19.12
C ARG A 254 24.65 -15.94 -19.75
N GLU A 255 24.87 -14.95 -20.61
CA GLU A 255 23.82 -14.26 -21.38
C GLU A 255 22.94 -15.23 -22.21
N ASP A 256 23.34 -16.50 -22.38
CA ASP A 256 22.60 -17.52 -23.12
C ASP A 256 21.42 -18.14 -22.33
N GLY A 257 21.57 -18.45 -21.04
CA GLY A 257 20.60 -19.23 -20.25
C GLY A 257 19.33 -18.47 -19.87
N LEU A 258 19.48 -17.31 -19.21
CA LEU A 258 18.33 -16.45 -18.87
C LEU A 258 17.64 -15.94 -20.13
N LYS A 259 18.41 -15.53 -21.15
CA LYS A 259 17.86 -15.07 -22.43
C LYS A 259 17.13 -16.19 -23.17
N ALA A 260 17.66 -17.42 -23.18
CA ALA A 260 16.98 -18.57 -23.76
C ALA A 260 15.69 -18.92 -23.00
N PHE A 261 15.71 -18.88 -21.66
CA PHE A 261 14.51 -19.10 -20.84
C PHE A 261 13.44 -18.03 -21.11
N LEU A 262 13.82 -16.75 -21.11
CA LEU A 262 12.92 -15.64 -21.43
C LEU A 262 12.42 -15.73 -22.87
N ALA A 263 13.28 -16.07 -23.82
CA ALA A 263 12.90 -16.26 -25.22
C ALA A 263 11.93 -17.43 -25.39
N ALA A 264 12.15 -18.56 -24.71
CA ALA A 264 11.27 -19.73 -24.77
C ALA A 264 9.88 -19.43 -24.19
N ASN A 265 9.80 -18.73 -23.05
CA ASN A 265 8.53 -18.30 -22.48
C ASN A 265 7.84 -17.25 -23.38
N ASN A 266 8.58 -16.25 -23.87
CA ASN A 266 8.06 -15.23 -24.77
C ASN A 266 7.54 -15.82 -26.09
N ALA A 267 8.18 -16.86 -26.62
CA ALA A 267 7.74 -17.55 -27.82
C ALA A 267 6.37 -18.22 -27.65
N LEU A 268 5.95 -18.55 -26.42
CA LEU A 268 4.63 -19.09 -26.11
C LEU A 268 3.61 -17.98 -25.79
N ILE A 269 4.01 -16.99 -25.00
CA ILE A 269 3.10 -15.95 -24.49
C ILE A 269 2.81 -14.88 -25.55
N ALA A 270 3.83 -14.38 -26.25
CA ALA A 270 3.66 -13.25 -27.16
C ALA A 270 2.66 -13.53 -28.30
N PRO A 271 2.63 -14.72 -28.93
CA PRO A 271 1.62 -15.04 -29.94
C PRO A 271 0.19 -15.18 -29.39
N ALA A 272 0.06 -15.50 -28.09
CA ALA A 272 -1.24 -15.64 -27.42
C ALA A 272 -1.86 -14.28 -27.06
N LEU A 273 -1.06 -13.21 -27.07
CA LEU A 273 -1.47 -11.85 -26.78
C LEU A 273 -1.62 -11.02 -28.05
N LYS A 274 -2.73 -10.29 -28.15
CA LYS A 274 -3.02 -9.36 -29.24
C LYS A 274 -3.17 -7.96 -28.67
N THR A 275 -2.70 -6.96 -29.41
CA THR A 275 -2.96 -5.56 -29.05
C THR A 275 -4.44 -5.26 -29.29
N LYS A 276 -5.11 -4.78 -28.25
CA LYS A 276 -6.46 -4.25 -28.31
C LYS A 276 -6.42 -2.73 -28.23
N ARG A 277 -7.20 -2.07 -29.09
CA ARG A 277 -7.49 -0.63 -28.98
C ARG A 277 -8.90 -0.47 -28.43
N HIS A 278 -9.02 0.26 -27.34
CA HIS A 278 -10.30 0.55 -26.71
C HIS A 278 -10.91 1.82 -27.30
N SER A 279 -12.23 1.88 -27.34
CA SER A 279 -12.99 3.06 -27.70
C SER A 279 -12.97 4.09 -26.57
N MET A 280 -13.38 5.31 -26.91
CA MET A 280 -13.50 6.43 -25.97
C MET A 280 -14.94 6.89 -25.76
N GLU A 281 -15.92 6.17 -26.29
CA GLU A 281 -17.32 6.63 -26.24
C GLU A 281 -17.90 6.44 -24.83
N ARG A 282 -17.80 7.50 -24.03
CA ARG A 282 -18.82 7.88 -23.06
C ARG A 282 -19.68 8.97 -23.70
N PRO A 283 -21.01 8.95 -23.60
CA PRO A 283 -21.80 10.14 -23.89
C PRO A 283 -21.49 11.19 -22.80
N GLY A 284 -20.48 12.04 -23.00
CA GLY A 284 -19.95 13.01 -22.03
C GLY A 284 -18.68 13.75 -22.53
N PRO A 285 -18.18 14.79 -21.83
CA PRO A 285 -17.07 15.63 -22.30
C PRO A 285 -15.78 14.83 -22.50
N ALA A 286 -15.08 15.12 -23.61
CA ALA A 286 -13.85 14.46 -24.05
C ALA A 286 -12.74 14.44 -22.98
N CYS A 287 -12.63 13.34 -22.24
CA CYS A 287 -11.54 13.05 -21.32
C CYS A 287 -10.27 12.63 -22.09
N HIS A 288 -9.75 13.48 -22.98
CA HIS A 288 -8.68 13.11 -23.91
C HIS A 288 -7.60 14.19 -23.95
N TRP A 289 -6.37 13.86 -23.52
CA TRP A 289 -5.15 13.94 -24.34
C TRP A 289 -3.84 13.87 -23.52
N HIS A 290 -3.83 14.23 -22.23
CA HIS A 290 -2.59 14.78 -21.65
C HIS A 290 -1.55 13.81 -21.07
N THR A 291 -1.85 12.53 -20.80
CA THR A 291 -0.87 11.63 -20.18
C THR A 291 -0.27 10.58 -21.11
N SER A 292 -1.03 10.02 -22.07
CA SER A 292 -0.53 8.90 -22.90
C SER A 292 -1.00 8.89 -24.37
N GLY A 293 -1.82 9.87 -24.81
CA GLY A 293 -2.31 9.94 -26.18
C GLY A 293 -3.01 8.64 -26.63
N ALA A 294 -2.87 8.29 -27.92
CA ALA A 294 -3.44 7.06 -28.47
C ALA A 294 -2.87 5.76 -27.87
N GLU A 295 -1.71 5.80 -27.20
CA GLU A 295 -1.12 4.63 -26.54
C GLU A 295 -1.84 4.26 -25.24
N GLY A 296 -2.42 5.24 -24.54
CA GLY A 296 -3.22 4.98 -23.33
C GLY A 296 -4.49 4.16 -23.59
N LEU A 297 -4.90 4.06 -24.85
CA LEU A 297 -6.04 3.28 -25.32
C LEU A 297 -5.66 1.90 -25.80
N LYS A 298 -4.38 1.54 -25.74
CA LYS A 298 -3.93 0.20 -26.07
C LYS A 298 -3.81 -0.63 -24.80
N SER A 299 -4.22 -1.87 -24.89
CA SER A 299 -3.85 -2.91 -23.93
C SER A 299 -3.59 -4.21 -24.69
N GLN A 300 -3.33 -5.30 -23.97
CA GLN A 300 -3.23 -6.63 -24.58
C GLN A 300 -4.41 -7.49 -24.17
N GLU A 301 -4.85 -8.37 -25.06
CA GLU A 301 -5.89 -9.36 -24.82
C GLU A 301 -5.48 -10.74 -25.31
N GLY A 302 -6.14 -11.78 -24.81
CA GLY A 302 -5.90 -13.16 -25.23
C GLY A 302 -7.06 -14.10 -24.91
N VAL A 303 -6.94 -15.33 -25.39
CA VAL A 303 -7.89 -16.41 -25.11
C VAL A 303 -7.21 -17.40 -24.16
N MET A 304 -7.80 -17.60 -23.00
CA MET A 304 -7.37 -18.55 -21.98
C MET A 304 -8.00 -19.91 -22.27
N THR A 305 -7.17 -20.95 -22.20
CA THR A 305 -7.56 -22.37 -22.28
C THR A 305 -7.07 -23.09 -21.03
N LEU A 306 -7.65 -24.25 -20.70
CA LEU A 306 -7.14 -25.01 -19.56
C LEU A 306 -5.77 -25.61 -19.94
N PRO A 307 -4.68 -25.25 -19.25
CA PRO A 307 -3.37 -25.73 -19.63
C PRO A 307 -3.12 -27.16 -19.18
N HIS A 308 -2.24 -27.86 -19.88
CA HIS A 308 -1.92 -29.26 -19.62
C HIS A 308 -0.44 -29.57 -19.85
N PHE A 309 0.21 -30.36 -18.98
CA PHE A 309 1.63 -30.71 -19.18
C PHE A 309 1.85 -31.70 -20.32
N LYS A 310 0.87 -32.59 -20.55
CA LYS A 310 0.96 -33.70 -21.51
C LYS A 310 2.08 -34.69 -21.16
N GLY A 311 2.46 -34.75 -19.88
CA GLY A 311 3.60 -35.53 -19.40
C GLY A 311 4.97 -34.92 -19.71
N GLU A 312 5.03 -33.69 -20.24
CA GLU A 312 6.28 -33.03 -20.63
C GLU A 312 6.64 -31.89 -19.66
N TRP A 313 7.93 -31.82 -19.31
CA TRP A 313 8.50 -30.74 -18.49
C TRP A 313 9.76 -30.19 -19.16
N PRO A 314 9.63 -29.32 -20.18
CA PRO A 314 10.78 -28.85 -20.95
C PRO A 314 11.75 -28.05 -20.08
N GLU A 315 13.04 -28.42 -20.09
CA GLU A 315 14.10 -27.71 -19.37
C GLU A 315 14.21 -26.23 -19.79
N ALA A 316 13.97 -25.93 -21.07
CA ALA A 316 13.95 -24.57 -21.60
C ALA A 316 12.86 -23.67 -20.96
N LEU A 317 11.82 -24.27 -20.38
CA LEU A 317 10.74 -23.58 -19.65
C LEU A 317 10.89 -23.68 -18.13
N GLY A 318 12.03 -24.20 -17.64
CA GLY A 318 12.31 -24.35 -16.21
C GLY A 318 12.09 -25.75 -15.63
N GLY A 319 11.77 -26.75 -16.46
CA GLY A 319 11.63 -28.14 -16.01
C GLY A 319 10.46 -28.37 -15.05
N ARG A 320 10.54 -29.42 -14.23
CA ARG A 320 9.48 -29.78 -13.26
C ARG A 320 9.53 -28.89 -12.02
N ALA A 321 8.92 -27.71 -12.11
CA ALA A 321 8.89 -26.75 -11.01
C ALA A 321 7.79 -26.99 -9.95
N LEU A 322 6.89 -27.98 -10.13
CA LEU A 322 5.92 -28.36 -9.08
C LEU A 322 6.49 -29.44 -8.17
N GLY A 323 6.34 -29.27 -6.85
CA GLY A 323 6.64 -30.33 -5.87
C GLY A 323 5.59 -31.44 -5.90
N GLU A 324 5.68 -32.50 -5.11
CA GLU A 324 4.65 -33.54 -5.06
C GLU A 324 3.31 -33.04 -4.47
N MET A 325 2.24 -33.81 -4.66
CA MET A 325 0.96 -33.55 -4.00
C MET A 325 1.04 -33.96 -2.52
N THR A 326 1.04 -32.98 -1.65
CA THR A 326 1.21 -33.08 -0.19
C THR A 326 -0.13 -33.14 0.54
N PRO A 327 -0.16 -33.47 1.85
CA PRO A 327 -1.40 -33.48 2.64
C PRO A 327 -2.14 -32.15 2.65
N VAL A 328 -1.46 -31.00 2.81
CA VAL A 328 -2.13 -29.69 2.82
C VAL A 328 -2.65 -29.34 1.42
N ALA A 329 -1.89 -29.61 0.37
CA ALA A 329 -2.36 -29.45 -1.02
C ALA A 329 -3.60 -30.31 -1.31
N ARG A 330 -3.65 -31.57 -0.82
CA ARG A 330 -4.85 -32.42 -0.92
C ARG A 330 -6.04 -31.86 -0.15
N ALA A 331 -5.81 -31.33 1.05
CA ALA A 331 -6.87 -30.71 1.86
C ALA A 331 -7.43 -29.45 1.18
N PHE A 332 -6.58 -28.63 0.56
CA PHE A 332 -7.02 -27.49 -0.25
C PHE A 332 -7.90 -27.94 -1.42
N LEU A 333 -7.47 -28.93 -2.19
CA LEU A 333 -8.29 -29.48 -3.29
C LEU A 333 -9.59 -30.13 -2.79
N ALA A 334 -9.58 -30.75 -1.61
CA ALA A 334 -10.80 -31.29 -0.99
C ALA A 334 -11.78 -30.17 -0.63
N MET A 335 -11.31 -29.08 -0.03
CA MET A 335 -12.13 -27.89 0.25
C MET A 335 -12.74 -27.32 -1.04
N LEU A 336 -11.99 -27.24 -2.14
CA LEU A 336 -12.53 -26.77 -3.41
C LEU A 336 -13.61 -27.71 -3.99
N ARG A 337 -13.55 -29.02 -3.71
CA ARG A 337 -14.60 -29.98 -4.10
C ARG A 337 -15.89 -29.79 -3.32
N GLU A 338 -15.81 -29.36 -2.06
CA GLU A 338 -16.98 -29.12 -1.20
C GLU A 338 -17.89 -27.99 -1.74
N SER A 339 -17.37 -27.13 -2.64
CA SER A 339 -18.20 -26.13 -3.35
C SER A 339 -19.28 -26.74 -4.25
N GLY A 340 -19.21 -28.04 -4.57
CA GLY A 340 -20.20 -28.75 -5.37
C GLY A 340 -20.06 -28.57 -6.88
N THR A 341 -19.11 -27.77 -7.35
CA THR A 341 -18.80 -27.62 -8.79
C THR A 341 -17.73 -28.60 -9.25
N ALA A 342 -17.75 -28.99 -10.53
CA ALA A 342 -16.79 -29.95 -11.07
C ALA A 342 -15.35 -29.43 -10.95
N MET A 343 -14.42 -30.28 -10.51
CA MET A 343 -12.99 -29.94 -10.51
C MET A 343 -12.44 -30.00 -11.93
N TRP A 344 -11.34 -29.29 -12.17
CA TRP A 344 -10.62 -29.36 -13.43
C TRP A 344 -9.96 -30.75 -13.63
N PRO A 345 -9.79 -31.18 -14.89
CA PRO A 345 -8.89 -32.25 -15.27
C PRO A 345 -7.50 -32.10 -14.62
N ASP A 346 -6.87 -33.23 -14.24
CA ASP A 346 -5.52 -33.23 -13.66
C ASP A 346 -4.48 -32.94 -14.75
N LEU A 347 -3.95 -31.72 -14.72
CA LEU A 347 -2.96 -31.23 -15.68
C LEU A 347 -1.64 -32.01 -15.70
N GLU A 348 -1.32 -32.78 -14.66
CA GLU A 348 -0.15 -33.66 -14.58
C GLU A 348 -0.41 -35.07 -15.14
N ASP A 349 -1.68 -35.49 -15.27
CA ASP A 349 -2.07 -36.79 -15.82
C ASP A 349 -2.29 -36.72 -17.34
N PRO A 350 -1.43 -37.35 -18.17
CA PRO A 350 -1.58 -37.41 -19.63
C PRO A 350 -2.96 -37.87 -20.11
N SER A 351 -3.64 -38.72 -19.34
CA SER A 351 -4.96 -39.26 -19.70
C SER A 351 -6.06 -38.20 -19.73
N THR A 352 -5.88 -37.08 -19.04
CA THR A 352 -6.90 -36.02 -18.92
C THR A 352 -6.75 -34.91 -19.96
N GLN A 353 -5.75 -34.99 -20.84
CA GLN A 353 -5.46 -33.97 -21.86
C GLN A 353 -6.68 -33.64 -22.73
N ALA A 354 -7.42 -34.66 -23.19
CA ALA A 354 -8.61 -34.45 -24.02
C ALA A 354 -9.73 -33.74 -23.24
N ALA A 355 -9.90 -34.08 -21.96
CA ALA A 355 -10.86 -33.41 -21.09
C ALA A 355 -10.45 -31.95 -20.83
N ALA A 356 -9.15 -31.67 -20.67
CA ALA A 356 -8.65 -30.31 -20.52
C ALA A 356 -8.89 -29.46 -21.78
N ALA A 357 -8.64 -30.03 -22.96
CA ALA A 357 -8.89 -29.36 -24.24
C ALA A 357 -10.40 -29.11 -24.50
N ALA A 358 -11.29 -29.89 -23.88
CA ALA A 358 -12.73 -29.73 -24.00
C ALA A 358 -13.31 -28.65 -23.06
N VAL A 359 -12.54 -28.15 -22.10
CA VAL A 359 -12.99 -27.04 -21.23
C VAL A 359 -13.17 -25.77 -22.07
N PRO A 360 -14.35 -25.12 -22.03
CA PRO A 360 -14.59 -23.90 -22.78
C PRO A 360 -13.54 -22.82 -22.48
N SER A 361 -13.08 -22.16 -23.53
CA SER A 361 -12.13 -21.05 -23.41
C SER A 361 -12.77 -19.81 -22.82
N GLU A 362 -11.96 -18.99 -22.17
CA GLU A 362 -12.35 -17.72 -21.56
C GLU A 362 -11.47 -16.60 -22.12
N ARG A 363 -11.92 -15.35 -22.04
CA ARG A 363 -11.19 -14.18 -22.58
C ARG A 363 -10.54 -13.40 -21.46
N PHE A 364 -9.29 -13.02 -21.71
CA PHE A 364 -8.47 -12.17 -20.86
C PHE A 364 -8.17 -10.84 -21.55
N ALA A 365 -8.14 -9.74 -20.79
CA ALA A 365 -7.51 -8.51 -21.23
C ALA A 365 -6.86 -7.75 -20.07
N TYR A 366 -5.83 -6.99 -20.39
CA TYR A 366 -5.40 -5.91 -19.50
C TYR A 366 -6.37 -4.74 -19.59
N PHE A 367 -6.60 -4.07 -18.46
CA PHE A 367 -7.15 -2.73 -18.47
C PHE A 367 -6.27 -1.81 -19.32
N SER A 368 -6.91 -0.90 -20.04
CA SER A 368 -6.19 0.22 -20.64
C SER A 368 -5.65 1.14 -19.54
N ALA A 369 -4.65 1.95 -19.88
CA ALA A 369 -4.20 3.01 -18.99
C ALA A 369 -5.26 4.11 -18.78
N HIS A 370 -6.35 4.11 -19.56
CA HIS A 370 -7.50 4.99 -19.35
C HIS A 370 -8.50 4.46 -18.31
N ILE A 371 -8.58 3.14 -18.07
CA ILE A 371 -9.42 2.61 -16.98
C ILE A 371 -8.65 2.64 -15.68
N VAL A 372 -7.45 2.07 -15.69
CA VAL A 372 -6.60 1.96 -14.50
C VAL A 372 -5.27 2.60 -14.81
N CYS A 373 -4.95 3.63 -14.04
CA CYS A 373 -3.66 4.30 -14.15
C CYS A 373 -2.97 4.29 -12.80
N ASP A 374 -1.66 4.09 -12.84
CA ASP A 374 -0.84 4.15 -11.65
C ASP A 374 -0.54 5.60 -11.23
N TRP A 375 0.03 5.72 -10.03
CA TRP A 375 0.52 7.00 -9.52
C TRP A 375 1.51 7.65 -10.49
N SER A 376 2.44 6.88 -11.05
CA SER A 376 3.48 7.40 -11.94
C SER A 376 2.94 8.02 -13.23
N GLY A 377 1.89 7.45 -13.80
CA GLY A 377 1.28 7.89 -15.04
C GLY A 377 0.33 9.06 -14.81
N CYS A 378 -0.54 8.98 -13.80
CA CYS A 378 -1.64 9.92 -13.64
C CYS A 378 -1.63 10.66 -12.31
N GLY A 379 -1.26 9.99 -11.23
CA GLY A 379 -1.27 10.56 -9.88
C GLY A 379 -0.27 11.69 -9.66
N MET A 380 0.99 11.49 -10.07
CA MET A 380 2.05 12.52 -10.02
C MET A 380 1.68 13.79 -10.80
N ASN A 381 0.80 13.65 -11.79
CA ASN A 381 0.33 14.76 -12.61
C ASN A 381 -0.86 15.50 -11.97
N GLY A 382 -1.33 15.08 -10.79
CA GLY A 382 -2.46 15.70 -10.07
C GLY A 382 -3.84 15.28 -10.59
N MET A 383 -3.91 14.31 -11.51
CA MET A 383 -5.15 13.95 -12.22
C MET A 383 -6.21 13.28 -11.32
N PHE A 384 -5.80 12.79 -10.15
CA PHE A 384 -6.69 12.06 -9.24
C PHE A 384 -7.60 13.00 -8.42
N LEU A 385 -7.28 14.29 -8.28
CA LEU A 385 -8.08 15.23 -7.48
C LEU A 385 -9.10 16.03 -8.30
N PRO A 386 -10.42 15.89 -8.05
CA PRO A 386 -11.45 16.67 -8.74
C PRO A 386 -11.23 18.19 -8.66
N GLN A 387 -10.91 18.70 -7.46
CA GLN A 387 -10.70 20.14 -7.21
C GLN A 387 -9.39 20.70 -7.79
N MET A 388 -8.47 19.82 -8.23
CA MET A 388 -7.25 20.22 -8.92
C MET A 388 -7.37 20.08 -10.44
N ARG A 389 -8.50 19.60 -10.95
CA ARG A 389 -8.72 19.51 -12.39
C ARG A 389 -9.15 20.87 -12.96
N PRO A 390 -8.73 21.22 -14.20
CA PRO A 390 -9.33 22.34 -14.91
C PRO A 390 -10.85 22.17 -15.01
N ASN A 391 -11.61 23.27 -14.85
CA ASN A 391 -13.06 23.24 -14.99
C ASN A 391 -13.48 22.61 -16.33
N GLY A 392 -14.44 21.69 -16.28
CA GLY A 392 -14.96 20.98 -17.45
C GLY A 392 -14.17 19.73 -17.86
N THR A 393 -13.16 19.32 -17.09
CA THR A 393 -12.44 18.05 -17.34
C THR A 393 -12.96 16.92 -16.45
N GLU A 394 -13.55 15.89 -17.07
CA GLU A 394 -13.96 14.67 -16.39
C GLU A 394 -12.75 13.81 -15.97
N PRO A 395 -12.88 12.94 -14.94
CA PRO A 395 -11.81 12.01 -14.59
C PRO A 395 -11.45 11.14 -15.79
N CYS A 396 -10.17 11.17 -16.17
CA CYS A 396 -9.66 10.32 -17.25
C CYS A 396 -9.40 8.87 -16.84
N ASN A 397 -9.52 8.54 -15.55
CA ASN A 397 -9.28 7.20 -15.00
C ASN A 397 -10.47 6.74 -14.15
N VAL A 398 -10.81 5.47 -14.24
CA VAL A 398 -11.86 4.83 -13.44
C VAL A 398 -11.31 4.41 -12.08
N ALA A 399 -10.09 3.90 -12.06
CA ALA A 399 -9.37 3.56 -10.86
C ALA A 399 -7.96 4.15 -10.88
N ALA A 400 -7.54 4.66 -9.74
CA ALA A 400 -6.17 5.01 -9.45
C ALA A 400 -5.52 3.90 -8.64
N HIS A 401 -4.34 3.46 -9.06
CA HIS A 401 -3.49 2.58 -8.27
C HIS A 401 -2.27 3.35 -7.76
N PHE A 402 -2.15 3.52 -6.46
CA PHE A 402 -1.05 4.21 -5.83
C PHE A 402 0.21 3.33 -5.83
N VAL A 403 1.20 3.68 -6.67
CA VAL A 403 2.48 2.99 -6.72
C VAL A 403 3.41 3.51 -5.62
N VAL A 404 4.26 2.59 -5.15
CA VAL A 404 5.33 2.77 -4.17
C VAL A 404 6.10 4.08 -4.40
N SER A 405 5.98 5.05 -3.49
CA SER A 405 7.03 6.03 -3.23
C SER A 405 8.07 5.36 -2.30
N PRO A 406 9.36 5.75 -2.33
CA PRO A 406 10.52 5.00 -1.84
C PRO A 406 10.40 4.26 -0.49
N ASP A 407 9.52 4.71 0.43
CA ASP A 407 9.12 3.95 1.61
C ASP A 407 7.70 3.34 1.46
N LYS A 408 7.66 2.07 1.02
CA LYS A 408 6.53 1.37 0.39
C LYS A 408 5.13 1.58 1.01
N PRO A 409 4.92 1.55 2.33
CA PRO A 409 3.58 1.71 2.91
C PRO A 409 3.19 3.17 3.17
N MET A 410 4.16 4.04 3.47
CA MET A 410 3.89 5.42 3.88
C MET A 410 3.58 6.30 2.69
N GLY A 411 4.31 6.13 1.58
CA GLY A 411 4.05 6.86 0.34
C GLY A 411 2.62 6.69 -0.18
N LYS A 412 2.08 5.46 -0.15
CA LYS A 412 0.72 5.15 -0.61
C LYS A 412 -0.36 5.81 0.25
N ARG A 413 -0.25 5.68 1.58
CA ARG A 413 -1.18 6.31 2.54
C ARG A 413 -1.14 7.83 2.44
N PHE A 414 0.04 8.38 2.26
CA PHE A 414 0.25 9.81 2.06
C PHE A 414 -0.36 10.31 0.76
N GLN A 415 -0.18 9.59 -0.35
CA GLN A 415 -0.89 9.88 -1.59
C GLN A 415 -2.42 9.85 -1.38
N LEU A 416 -2.97 8.85 -0.69
CA LEU A 416 -4.41 8.80 -0.39
C LEU A 416 -4.91 10.03 0.39
N LEU A 417 -4.14 10.48 1.38
CA LEU A 417 -4.44 11.69 2.15
C LEU A 417 -4.42 12.95 1.31
N HIS A 418 -3.37 13.12 0.51
CA HIS A 418 -3.29 14.25 -0.41
C HIS A 418 -4.43 14.28 -1.40
N ASN A 419 -4.86 13.12 -1.86
CA ASN A 419 -5.99 13.01 -2.76
C ASN A 419 -7.35 13.17 -2.06
N GLY A 420 -7.40 13.66 -0.80
CA GLY A 420 -8.64 13.84 -0.04
C GLY A 420 -9.42 12.54 0.16
N ALA A 421 -8.75 11.40 -0.06
CA ALA A 421 -9.33 10.07 -0.04
C ALA A 421 -9.16 9.40 1.34
N PHE A 422 -8.58 10.14 2.29
CA PHE A 422 -8.49 9.76 3.68
C PHE A 422 -9.41 10.62 4.53
N SER A 423 -10.28 9.97 5.29
CA SER A 423 -11.16 10.58 6.27
C SER A 423 -10.46 10.66 7.61
N PHE A 424 -9.97 11.84 7.96
CA PHE A 424 -9.45 12.00 9.31
C PHE A 424 -10.50 11.88 10.43
N PRO A 425 -11.77 12.31 10.26
CA PRO A 425 -12.82 12.02 11.25
C PRO A 425 -12.99 10.50 11.50
N LEU A 426 -12.89 9.69 10.45
CA LEU A 426 -12.92 8.23 10.58
C LEU A 426 -11.71 7.70 11.36
N ALA A 427 -10.52 8.24 11.08
CA ALA A 427 -9.31 7.87 11.84
C ALA A 427 -9.42 8.26 13.32
N HIS A 428 -10.05 9.40 13.62
CA HIS A 428 -10.35 9.81 14.99
C HIS A 428 -11.34 8.85 15.67
N LEU A 429 -12.40 8.40 14.98
CA LEU A 429 -13.34 7.41 15.54
C LEU A 429 -12.66 6.08 15.87
N LEU A 430 -11.68 5.67 15.06
CA LEU A 430 -10.94 4.43 15.25
C LEU A 430 -9.98 4.46 16.44
N HIS A 431 -9.26 5.57 16.58
CA HIS A 431 -8.13 5.66 17.50
C HIS A 431 -8.37 6.59 18.69
N GLY A 432 -9.52 7.25 18.75
CA GLY A 432 -9.84 8.28 19.74
C GLY A 432 -9.18 9.64 19.46
N PRO A 433 -9.39 10.62 20.36
CA PRO A 433 -8.63 11.88 20.39
C PRO A 433 -7.13 11.58 20.31
N GLY A 434 -6.41 12.29 19.43
CA GLY A 434 -4.96 12.12 19.27
C GLY A 434 -4.52 10.82 18.61
N GLY A 435 -5.43 10.02 18.07
CA GLY A 435 -5.12 8.71 17.53
C GLY A 435 -4.81 8.65 16.03
N ALA A 436 -5.08 9.72 15.27
CA ALA A 436 -4.86 9.76 13.83
C ALA A 436 -3.54 10.47 13.47
N TYR A 437 -2.40 9.86 13.81
CA TYR A 437 -1.09 10.32 13.34
C TYR A 437 -0.33 9.19 12.67
N PHE A 438 0.18 9.41 11.46
CA PHE A 438 1.07 8.49 10.75
C PHE A 438 2.23 8.02 11.62
N ALA A 439 2.74 8.93 12.44
CA ALA A 439 3.79 8.70 13.41
C ALA A 439 3.55 7.50 14.34
N THR A 440 2.30 7.09 14.55
CA THR A 440 1.93 6.01 15.50
C THR A 440 1.62 4.66 14.85
N ASN A 441 1.26 4.60 13.56
CA ASN A 441 0.68 3.39 12.97
C ASN A 441 1.59 2.59 12.04
N VAL A 442 2.83 3.02 11.80
CA VAL A 442 3.74 2.28 10.92
C VAL A 442 4.76 1.52 11.75
N HIS A 443 4.30 0.49 12.46
CA HIS A 443 5.16 -0.67 12.62
C HIS A 443 5.40 -1.23 11.22
N ALA A 444 6.56 -0.91 10.65
CA ALA A 444 7.02 -1.29 9.32
C ALA A 444 6.39 -2.63 8.89
N GLY A 445 5.32 -2.53 8.11
CA GLY A 445 4.71 -3.65 7.39
C GLY A 445 5.74 -4.10 6.38
N GLY A 446 6.20 -5.35 6.52
CA GLY A 446 7.24 -5.95 5.72
C GLY A 446 6.78 -5.97 4.28
N GLY A 447 7.35 -5.07 3.49
CA GLY A 447 7.14 -5.05 2.05
C GLY A 447 8.14 -5.95 1.36
N GLY A 448 7.83 -7.24 1.25
CA GLY A 448 8.20 -8.10 0.12
C GLY A 448 9.69 -8.27 -0.20
N GLY A 449 10.60 -8.04 0.74
CA GLY A 449 11.99 -8.48 0.65
C GLY A 449 12.16 -9.64 1.60
N GLY A 450 11.92 -10.87 1.14
CA GLY A 450 12.09 -12.05 1.99
C GLY A 450 13.54 -12.13 2.48
N GLY A 451 13.66 -12.10 3.80
CA GLY A 451 14.93 -12.07 4.50
C GLY A 451 14.74 -11.64 5.95
N ALA A 452 14.44 -12.61 6.82
CA ALA A 452 14.80 -12.58 8.24
C ALA A 452 14.20 -11.51 9.20
N HIS A 453 13.11 -10.82 8.88
CA HIS A 453 12.45 -9.92 9.85
C HIS A 453 11.03 -10.32 10.29
N HIS A 454 10.58 -11.53 9.98
CA HIS A 454 9.20 -11.98 10.28
C HIS A 454 8.98 -12.54 11.70
N SER A 455 10.03 -12.95 12.43
CA SER A 455 9.86 -13.66 13.72
C SER A 455 9.74 -12.77 14.96
N ALA A 456 9.96 -11.45 14.88
CA ALA A 456 9.85 -10.55 16.04
C ALA A 456 8.46 -9.88 16.19
N ARG A 457 7.46 -10.28 15.37
CA ARG A 457 6.08 -9.73 15.41
C ARG A 457 5.14 -10.43 16.40
N ALA A 458 5.55 -11.55 16.99
CA ALA A 458 4.67 -12.33 17.86
C ALA A 458 4.69 -11.87 19.34
N ALA A 459 5.73 -11.15 19.79
CA ALA A 459 5.90 -10.79 21.20
C ALA A 459 5.67 -9.30 21.51
N ALA A 460 5.89 -8.40 20.56
CA ALA A 460 5.50 -7.00 20.69
C ALA A 460 4.09 -6.87 20.13
N GLY A 461 3.08 -7.03 21.00
CA GLY A 461 1.68 -6.87 20.64
C GLY A 461 1.50 -5.61 19.81
N LEU A 462 0.84 -5.76 18.66
CA LEU A 462 0.25 -4.65 17.91
C LEU A 462 -0.37 -3.71 18.95
N HIS A 463 0.21 -2.53 19.12
CA HIS A 463 -0.43 -1.44 19.85
C HIS A 463 -1.61 -0.96 19.00
N HIS A 464 -2.60 -1.84 18.81
CA HIS A 464 -3.96 -1.42 18.66
C HIS A 464 -4.22 -0.59 19.92
N SER A 465 -4.33 0.73 19.76
CA SER A 465 -5.27 1.44 20.62
C SER A 465 -6.56 0.63 20.51
N ARG A 466 -6.92 -0.08 21.58
CA ARG A 466 -8.23 -0.74 21.62
C ARG A 466 -9.24 0.35 21.30
N LEU A 467 -10.29 0.05 20.54
CA LEU A 467 -11.34 1.03 20.25
C LEU A 467 -11.73 1.75 21.56
N GLY A 468 -11.52 3.07 21.61
CA GLY A 468 -11.75 3.87 22.82
C GLY A 468 -10.56 4.10 23.77
N GLN A 469 -9.35 3.60 23.48
CA GLN A 469 -8.14 4.02 24.19
C GLN A 469 -7.75 5.43 23.73
N HIS A 470 -8.01 6.41 24.59
CA HIS A 470 -7.59 7.79 24.39
C HIS A 470 -6.06 7.88 24.42
N VAL A 471 -5.44 8.13 23.26
CA VAL A 471 -4.05 8.58 23.21
C VAL A 471 -4.07 10.08 23.55
N PRO A 472 -3.30 10.57 24.52
CA PRO A 472 -3.24 12.01 24.76
C PRO A 472 -2.87 12.75 23.46
N LEU A 473 -3.57 13.86 23.17
CA LEU A 473 -3.20 14.71 22.04
C LEU A 473 -1.72 15.10 22.19
N PRO A 474 -0.90 14.97 21.12
CA PRO A 474 0.48 15.40 21.17
C PRO A 474 0.53 16.89 21.49
N ARG A 475 1.44 17.26 22.39
CA ARG A 475 1.82 18.65 22.60
C ARG A 475 2.71 19.06 21.44
N VAL A 476 2.27 19.99 20.61
CA VAL A 476 2.93 20.38 19.37
C VAL A 476 3.70 21.68 19.57
N ILE A 477 4.83 21.81 18.88
CA ILE A 477 5.52 23.06 18.61
C ILE A 477 5.55 23.27 17.09
N ALA A 478 5.19 24.47 16.63
CA ALA A 478 5.02 24.78 15.22
C ALA A 478 5.48 26.21 14.92
N LEU A 479 5.97 26.48 13.71
CA LEU A 479 6.15 27.86 13.26
C LEU A 479 4.79 28.51 13.00
N ALA A 480 4.63 29.77 13.41
CA ALA A 480 3.46 30.55 13.09
C ALA A 480 3.30 30.71 11.56
N PRO A 481 2.07 30.71 11.00
CA PRO A 481 1.84 31.03 9.61
C PRO A 481 2.45 32.39 9.24
N GLY A 482 3.14 32.46 8.09
CA GLY A 482 3.80 33.68 7.60
C GLY A 482 5.26 33.87 8.08
N VAL A 483 5.77 33.02 8.97
CA VAL A 483 7.20 33.04 9.36
C VAL A 483 8.11 32.61 8.22
N ILE A 484 7.62 31.76 7.31
CA ILE A 484 8.34 31.37 6.09
C ILE A 484 7.76 32.15 4.91
N SER A 485 8.64 32.80 4.17
CA SER A 485 8.31 33.56 2.97
C SER A 485 8.78 32.86 1.70
N ARG A 486 8.05 33.08 0.60
CA ARG A 486 8.41 32.61 -0.74
C ARG A 486 9.50 33.45 -1.40
N THR A 487 9.53 34.75 -1.12
CA THR A 487 10.39 35.71 -1.81
C THR A 487 10.85 36.80 -0.84
N PRO A 488 12.09 37.30 -0.95
CA PRO A 488 12.62 38.34 -0.04
C PRO A 488 11.85 39.66 0.07
N SER A 489 10.79 39.87 -0.73
CA SER A 489 10.21 41.20 -0.94
C SER A 489 8.74 41.22 -1.37
N ALA A 490 7.94 40.17 -1.11
CA ALA A 490 6.52 40.26 -1.43
C ALA A 490 5.87 41.36 -0.59
N ALA A 491 5.27 42.35 -1.25
CA ALA A 491 4.60 43.47 -0.60
C ALA A 491 3.47 42.93 0.30
N GLY A 492 3.64 43.04 1.62
CA GLY A 492 2.65 42.61 2.62
C GLY A 492 3.09 41.43 3.51
N GLU A 493 4.28 40.85 3.33
CA GLU A 493 4.79 39.83 4.25
C GLU A 493 5.28 40.46 5.58
N PRO A 494 5.14 39.76 6.73
CA PRO A 494 5.56 40.29 8.02
C PRO A 494 7.08 40.54 8.04
N PRO A 495 7.54 41.64 8.66
CA PRO A 495 8.97 41.87 8.87
C PRO A 495 9.59 40.69 9.64
N GLY A 496 10.66 40.09 9.09
CA GLY A 496 11.40 39.00 9.74
C GLY A 496 11.04 37.58 9.29
N SER A 497 10.27 37.42 8.21
CA SER A 497 10.07 36.10 7.58
C SER A 497 11.39 35.52 7.04
N ILE A 498 11.62 34.23 7.23
CA ILE A 498 12.76 33.51 6.62
C ILE A 498 12.41 33.13 5.19
N VAL A 499 13.32 33.43 4.26
CA VAL A 499 13.23 32.98 2.86
C VAL A 499 13.99 31.68 2.70
N LEU A 500 13.29 30.62 2.29
CA LEU A 500 13.92 29.33 1.98
C LEU A 500 14.40 29.33 0.52
N ALA A 501 15.67 29.70 0.31
CA ALA A 501 16.28 29.73 -1.02
C ALA A 501 16.44 28.34 -1.66
N GLY A 502 16.42 27.27 -0.87
CA GLY A 502 16.63 25.91 -1.34
C GLY A 502 16.27 24.85 -0.28
N ARG A 503 16.42 23.58 -0.68
CA ARG A 503 16.29 22.42 0.22
C ARG A 503 17.28 22.46 1.40
N PRO A 504 18.56 22.87 1.25
CA PRO A 504 19.48 22.93 2.41
C PRO A 504 18.95 23.81 3.54
N GLN A 505 18.41 24.99 3.22
CA GLN A 505 17.86 25.90 4.22
C GLN A 505 16.62 25.32 4.93
N LEU A 506 15.80 24.54 4.22
CA LEU A 506 14.69 23.83 4.84
C LEU A 506 15.21 22.76 5.82
N VAL A 507 16.25 22.02 5.44
CA VAL A 507 16.86 21.01 6.33
C VAL A 507 17.47 21.66 7.57
N ASP A 508 18.23 22.74 7.40
CA ASP A 508 18.86 23.48 8.51
C ASP A 508 17.80 24.07 9.46
N LEU A 509 16.70 24.58 8.91
CA LEU A 509 15.55 25.04 9.68
C LEU A 509 14.92 23.88 10.47
N MET A 510 14.67 22.74 9.84
CA MET A 510 14.09 21.59 10.51
C MET A 510 15.03 20.99 11.57
N ALA A 511 16.35 21.00 11.33
CA ALA A 511 17.37 20.58 12.29
C ALA A 511 17.45 21.54 13.49
N ALA A 512 17.28 22.85 13.25
CA ALA A 512 17.16 23.83 14.31
C ALA A 512 15.90 23.61 15.15
N LEU A 513 14.73 23.51 14.51
CA LEU A 513 13.46 23.34 15.20
C LEU A 513 13.37 22.01 15.96
N SER A 514 14.04 20.96 15.47
CA SER A 514 14.10 19.68 16.18
C SER A 514 14.83 19.78 17.52
N THR A 515 15.85 20.65 17.65
CA THR A 515 16.47 20.92 18.97
C THR A 515 15.48 21.52 19.97
N VAL A 516 14.64 22.45 19.50
CA VAL A 516 13.60 23.09 20.33
C VAL A 516 12.53 22.07 20.73
N ALA A 517 12.08 21.25 19.79
CA ALA A 517 11.08 20.21 20.03
C ALA A 517 11.57 19.17 21.06
N VAL A 518 12.81 18.70 20.93
CA VAL A 518 13.43 17.76 21.87
C VAL A 518 13.58 18.39 23.26
N ALA A 519 14.11 19.62 23.35
CA ALA A 519 14.25 20.32 24.63
C ALA A 519 12.89 20.59 25.31
N ALA A 520 11.86 20.90 24.52
CA ALA A 520 10.51 21.16 25.02
C ALA A 520 9.72 19.88 25.34
N GLY A 521 10.21 18.70 24.94
CA GLY A 521 9.45 17.45 25.01
C GLY A 521 8.15 17.49 24.20
N ARG A 522 8.20 18.12 23.01
CA ARG A 522 7.04 18.36 22.13
C ARG A 522 7.23 17.72 20.75
N THR A 523 6.12 17.44 20.08
CA THR A 523 6.08 17.06 18.66
C THR A 523 6.35 18.28 17.79
N LEU A 524 7.26 18.18 16.83
CA LEU A 524 7.55 19.24 15.85
C LEU A 524 6.59 19.16 14.66
N ALA A 525 5.80 20.19 14.41
CA ALA A 525 5.08 20.31 13.15
C ALA A 525 6.03 20.74 12.02
N VAL A 526 6.05 19.97 10.93
CA VAL A 526 6.69 20.39 9.68
C VAL A 526 5.94 21.61 9.16
N PRO A 527 6.63 22.70 8.81
CA PRO A 527 5.97 23.90 8.33
C PRO A 527 5.27 23.63 7.01
N GLN A 528 4.09 24.22 6.85
CA GLN A 528 3.38 24.23 5.59
C GLN A 528 4.15 25.09 4.58
N LEU A 529 4.52 24.50 3.44
CA LEU A 529 5.24 25.18 2.38
C LEU A 529 4.35 25.33 1.15
N SER A 530 4.34 26.50 0.51
CA SER A 530 3.69 26.66 -0.79
C SER A 530 4.40 25.83 -1.87
N CYS A 531 3.66 25.25 -2.80
CA CYS A 531 4.26 24.56 -3.96
C CYS A 531 4.98 25.50 -4.94
N ASP A 532 4.92 26.82 -4.74
CA ASP A 532 5.53 27.81 -5.63
C ASP A 532 7.01 28.06 -5.35
N PHE A 533 7.60 27.39 -4.34
CA PHE A 533 9.04 27.48 -4.11
C PHE A 533 9.81 27.00 -5.36
N PRO A 534 10.69 27.83 -5.97
CA PRO A 534 11.34 27.51 -7.24
C PRO A 534 12.14 26.19 -7.23
N TRP A 535 12.68 25.81 -6.08
CA TRP A 535 13.49 24.60 -5.89
C TRP A 535 12.65 23.31 -5.75
N MET A 536 11.32 23.42 -5.67
CA MET A 536 10.41 22.27 -5.74
C MET A 536 10.12 21.85 -7.19
N HIS A 537 10.51 22.68 -8.17
CA HIS A 537 10.20 22.46 -9.58
C HIS A 537 11.30 21.66 -10.32
N ARG A 538 10.93 20.80 -11.27
CA ARG A 538 11.84 20.09 -12.19
C ARG A 538 12.53 21.12 -13.10
N GLY A 539 13.86 21.04 -13.18
CA GLY A 539 14.67 21.85 -14.10
C GLY A 539 15.06 23.23 -13.59
N GLY A 540 14.63 23.64 -12.39
CA GLY A 540 14.93 24.96 -11.83
C GLY A 540 14.18 26.08 -12.53
N ALA A 541 13.30 26.77 -11.79
CA ALA A 541 12.65 28.02 -12.19
C ALA A 541 12.04 28.01 -13.62
N PHE A 542 11.05 27.16 -13.87
CA PHE A 542 10.03 27.59 -14.83
C PHE A 542 9.36 28.83 -14.23
N PRO A 543 9.32 29.99 -14.94
CA PRO A 543 8.71 31.19 -14.39
C PRO A 543 7.24 30.89 -14.12
N TYR A 544 6.91 30.82 -12.83
CA TYR A 544 5.53 30.72 -12.37
C TYR A 544 4.79 31.98 -12.85
N ASN A 545 3.91 31.81 -13.83
CA ASN A 545 3.16 32.91 -14.44
C ASN A 545 1.92 33.33 -13.62
N GLY A 546 1.84 32.92 -12.34
CA GLY A 546 0.67 33.14 -11.50
C GLY A 546 -0.49 32.16 -11.74
N SER A 547 -0.34 31.21 -12.66
CA SER A 547 -1.34 30.19 -12.93
C SER A 547 -0.78 28.79 -12.69
N HIS A 548 -1.34 28.15 -11.69
CA HIS A 548 -1.17 26.73 -11.43
C HIS A 548 -1.93 25.91 -12.50
N TYR A 549 -1.25 25.41 -13.53
CA TYR A 549 -1.87 24.52 -14.53
C TYR A 549 -1.56 23.05 -14.24
N VAL A 550 -2.60 22.22 -14.24
CA VAL A 550 -2.51 20.77 -14.29
C VAL A 550 -2.40 20.34 -15.77
N PRO A 551 -1.47 19.43 -16.13
CA PRO A 551 -0.64 18.58 -15.26
C PRO A 551 0.64 19.25 -14.73
N TRP A 552 0.99 18.96 -13.46
CA TRP A 552 2.17 19.49 -12.74
C TRP A 552 3.51 18.93 -13.23
N ARG A 553 3.75 18.89 -14.55
CA ARG A 553 5.03 18.40 -15.11
C ARG A 553 6.23 19.19 -14.59
N TYR A 554 6.00 20.41 -14.11
CA TYR A 554 7.02 21.24 -13.51
C TYR A 554 7.26 20.95 -12.03
N LEU A 555 6.38 20.31 -11.27
CA LEU A 555 6.71 19.90 -9.89
C LEU A 555 7.62 18.66 -9.95
N ASN A 556 8.62 18.57 -9.08
CA ASN A 556 9.31 17.29 -8.87
C ASN A 556 8.38 16.35 -8.08
N GLY A 557 7.37 15.79 -8.75
CA GLY A 557 6.37 14.87 -8.17
C GLY A 557 6.94 13.53 -7.67
N GLY A 558 8.22 13.26 -7.95
CA GLY A 558 8.94 12.20 -7.27
C GLY A 558 9.34 12.60 -5.85
N ALA A 559 9.68 13.87 -5.61
CA ALA A 559 10.22 14.38 -4.35
C ALA A 559 9.19 15.11 -3.49
N PHE A 560 8.20 15.79 -4.08
CA PHE A 560 7.18 16.53 -3.35
C PHE A 560 5.78 16.05 -3.71
N ALA A 561 4.88 16.12 -2.73
CA ALA A 561 3.46 15.89 -2.95
C ALA A 561 2.65 17.17 -2.71
N PRO A 562 1.94 17.66 -3.73
CA PRO A 562 1.02 18.78 -3.58
C PRO A 562 -0.26 18.35 -2.85
N TYR A 563 -0.79 19.22 -1.99
CA TYR A 563 -2.07 19.05 -1.32
C TYR A 563 -2.73 20.41 -1.01
N GLY A 564 -4.05 20.44 -0.89
CA GLY A 564 -4.78 21.64 -0.53
C GLY A 564 -6.24 21.62 -0.99
N PRO A 565 -7.07 22.55 -0.48
CA PRO A 565 -8.49 22.61 -0.81
C PRO A 565 -8.76 23.15 -2.23
N SER A 566 -7.80 23.85 -2.82
CA SER A 566 -7.89 24.37 -4.18
C SER A 566 -6.51 24.57 -4.77
N ILE A 567 -6.47 24.70 -6.09
CA ILE A 567 -5.28 25.04 -6.85
C ILE A 567 -4.58 26.30 -6.29
N ALA A 568 -5.33 27.34 -5.91
CA ALA A 568 -4.77 28.62 -5.43
C ALA A 568 -4.20 28.56 -4.00
N ASN A 569 -4.60 27.57 -3.20
CA ASN A 569 -4.20 27.40 -1.80
C ASN A 569 -3.42 26.10 -1.61
N MET A 570 -2.51 25.81 -2.54
CA MET A 570 -1.79 24.54 -2.57
C MET A 570 -0.49 24.60 -1.78
N SER A 571 -0.28 23.57 -0.97
CA SER A 571 0.93 23.33 -0.19
C SER A 571 1.63 22.08 -0.66
N CYS A 572 2.94 22.01 -0.49
CA CYS A 572 3.77 20.89 -0.89
C CYS A 572 4.47 20.30 0.32
N GLU A 573 4.34 18.99 0.47
CA GLU A 573 5.04 18.23 1.48
C GLU A 573 6.22 17.49 0.83
N TRP A 574 7.38 17.51 1.48
CA TRP A 574 8.56 16.83 0.98
C TRP A 574 8.53 15.36 1.42
N PHE A 575 8.62 14.42 0.47
CA PHE A 575 8.57 12.99 0.79
C PHE A 575 9.67 12.55 1.77
N ALA A 576 10.79 13.27 1.85
CA ALA A 576 11.86 12.94 2.80
C ALA A 576 11.43 13.03 4.28
N TRP A 577 10.38 13.80 4.60
CA TRP A 577 9.78 13.84 5.95
C TRP A 577 8.89 12.65 6.25
N VAL A 578 8.35 12.04 5.19
CA VAL A 578 7.50 10.84 5.26
C VAL A 578 8.36 9.59 5.37
N GLN A 579 9.66 9.71 5.10
CA GLN A 579 10.58 8.57 5.12
C GLN A 579 11.03 8.18 6.54
N HIS A 580 11.73 7.05 6.60
CA HIS A 580 12.19 6.42 7.83
C HIS A 580 12.75 7.42 8.87
N GLY A 581 12.36 7.24 10.13
CA GLY A 581 12.93 7.93 11.29
C GLY A 581 12.43 9.36 11.57
N CYS A 582 11.79 10.04 10.63
CA CYS A 582 11.30 11.41 10.84
C CYS A 582 10.03 11.44 11.72
N LEU A 583 9.07 10.56 11.44
CA LEU A 583 7.77 10.55 12.14
C LEU A 583 7.77 9.71 13.43
N HIS A 584 8.76 8.83 13.64
CA HIS A 584 8.71 7.81 14.72
C HIS A 584 9.45 8.18 16.01
N GLY A 585 10.19 9.29 16.03
CA GLY A 585 10.99 9.72 17.18
C GLY A 585 12.12 8.73 17.57
N PRO A 586 13.06 9.16 18.44
CA PRO A 586 14.28 8.41 18.80
C PRO A 586 14.05 7.06 19.52
N LEU A 587 12.97 6.91 20.29
CA LEU A 587 12.75 5.76 21.19
C LEU A 587 12.47 4.41 20.49
N HIS A 588 12.21 4.41 19.19
CA HIS A 588 11.86 3.16 18.50
C HIS A 588 13.03 2.18 18.37
N VAL A 589 14.28 2.65 18.57
CA VAL A 589 15.50 1.84 18.53
C VAL A 589 15.78 1.18 19.89
N GLU A 590 15.49 1.84 21.02
CA GLU A 590 15.76 1.32 22.37
C GLU A 590 14.72 0.30 22.86
N ARG A 591 13.46 0.37 22.41
CA ARG A 591 12.46 -0.66 22.73
C ARG A 591 12.76 -2.03 22.13
N ARG A 592 13.69 -2.14 21.18
CA ARG A 592 14.18 -3.45 20.70
C ARG A 592 15.07 -4.15 21.73
N THR A 593 15.60 -3.44 22.72
CA THR A 593 16.57 -3.99 23.67
C THR A 593 16.09 -4.03 25.11
N HIS A 594 15.28 -3.09 25.62
CA HIS A 594 14.91 -3.09 27.05
C HIS A 594 13.44 -2.72 27.33
N GLY A 595 12.71 -3.64 27.99
CA GLY A 595 11.30 -3.52 28.34
C GLY A 595 11.03 -2.80 29.65
N HIS A 596 11.34 -1.50 29.76
CA HIS A 596 11.04 -0.72 30.96
C HIS A 596 10.31 0.61 30.68
N GLY A 597 9.05 0.66 31.12
CA GLY A 597 8.57 1.64 32.11
C GLY A 597 8.23 3.06 31.69
N ASP A 598 9.16 3.80 31.07
CA ASP A 598 9.05 5.25 31.08
C ASP A 598 8.45 5.80 29.78
N ASN A 599 7.17 6.15 29.84
CA ASN A 599 6.39 6.80 28.79
C ASN A 599 6.79 8.27 28.59
N HIS A 600 8.07 8.56 28.36
CA HIS A 600 8.45 9.88 27.87
C HIS A 600 8.00 10.00 26.42
N VAL A 601 7.12 10.97 26.14
CA VAL A 601 6.75 11.35 24.78
C VAL A 601 7.99 11.93 24.12
N ALA A 602 8.73 11.08 23.38
CA ALA A 602 9.86 11.55 22.61
C ALA A 602 9.39 12.50 21.50
N ALA A 603 10.18 13.52 21.22
CA ALA A 603 9.94 14.43 20.12
C ALA A 603 9.91 13.64 18.79
N ARG A 604 8.94 13.97 17.96
CA ARG A 604 8.67 13.38 16.63
C ARG A 604 8.25 14.47 15.68
N MET A 605 8.27 14.23 14.37
CA MET A 605 7.60 15.13 13.41
C MET A 605 6.10 14.85 13.30
N LEU A 606 5.36 15.89 12.99
CA LEU A 606 3.99 15.89 12.51
C LEU A 606 4.00 16.55 11.13
N LEU A 607 3.58 15.84 10.08
CA LEU A 607 3.54 16.39 8.72
C LEU A 607 2.63 17.62 8.67
N SER A 608 2.84 18.51 7.71
CA SER A 608 2.05 19.73 7.59
C SER A 608 0.56 19.45 7.37
N ILE A 609 0.22 18.43 6.56
CA ILE A 609 -1.16 17.96 6.38
C ILE A 609 -1.77 17.35 7.66
N GLU A 610 -0.95 16.68 8.50
CA GLU A 610 -1.43 16.17 9.79
C GLU A 610 -1.65 17.30 10.79
N MET A 611 -0.84 18.37 10.71
CA MET A 611 -0.99 19.56 11.53
C MET A 611 -2.28 20.31 11.23
N GLU A 612 -2.63 20.51 9.95
CA GLU A 612 -3.91 21.10 9.56
C GLU A 612 -5.08 20.34 10.19
N HIS A 613 -5.07 19.01 10.06
CA HIS A 613 -6.14 18.22 10.62
C HIS A 613 -6.12 18.19 12.16
N PHE A 614 -4.93 18.16 12.77
CA PHE A 614 -4.81 18.25 14.22
C PHE A 614 -5.49 19.52 14.74
N LEU A 615 -5.26 20.66 14.08
CA LEU A 615 -5.92 21.91 14.40
C LEU A 615 -7.43 21.78 14.28
N GLU A 616 -7.96 21.15 13.25
CA GLU A 616 -9.41 20.94 13.09
C GLU A 616 -10.06 20.14 14.24
N GLN A 617 -9.31 19.21 14.85
CA GLN A 617 -9.80 18.41 15.99
C GLN A 617 -9.83 19.20 17.30
N LEU A 618 -9.14 20.33 17.39
CA LEU A 618 -9.11 21.11 18.62
C LEU A 618 -10.49 21.75 18.91
N PRO A 619 -10.84 21.94 20.19
CA PRO A 619 -12.00 22.74 20.56
C PRO A 619 -11.97 24.11 19.87
N ALA A 620 -13.15 24.70 19.60
CA ALA A 620 -13.24 25.94 18.83
C ALA A 620 -12.41 27.08 19.45
N GLU A 621 -12.38 27.14 20.78
CA GLU A 621 -11.56 28.05 21.57
C GLU A 621 -10.06 27.86 21.33
N ALA A 622 -9.58 26.62 21.22
CA ALA A 622 -8.18 26.30 20.95
C ALA A 622 -7.81 26.48 19.46
N ARG A 623 -8.78 26.33 18.55
CA ARG A 623 -8.63 26.66 17.12
C ARG A 623 -8.52 28.16 16.87
N ALA A 624 -9.27 28.96 17.64
CA ALA A 624 -9.28 30.41 17.53
C ALA A 624 -7.96 31.05 17.96
N VAL A 625 -7.12 30.31 18.71
CA VAL A 625 -5.76 30.74 19.09
C VAL A 625 -4.79 30.54 17.91
N ARG A 626 -5.09 31.21 16.79
CA ARG A 626 -4.09 31.61 15.80
C ARG A 626 -3.03 32.47 16.51
N PRO A 627 -1.77 32.50 16.03
CA PRO A 627 -0.70 33.27 16.67
C PRO A 627 -1.18 34.70 16.96
N GLY A 628 -1.29 35.01 18.25
CA GLY A 628 -1.84 36.27 18.74
C GLY A 628 -1.50 36.46 20.22
N PRO A 629 -1.79 37.63 20.82
CA PRO A 629 -1.31 38.01 22.15
C PRO A 629 -1.87 37.21 23.35
N GLY A 630 -2.33 35.97 23.15
CA GLY A 630 -3.17 35.19 24.08
C GLY A 630 -2.58 33.88 24.61
N GLY A 631 -1.25 33.75 24.77
CA GLY A 631 -0.66 32.74 25.66
C GLY A 631 -0.23 31.39 25.05
N ASN A 632 -0.36 31.20 23.74
CA ASN A 632 0.22 30.02 23.04
C ASN A 632 1.34 30.39 22.05
N VAL A 633 1.73 31.66 22.00
CA VAL A 633 2.89 32.13 21.27
C VAL A 633 4.09 32.09 22.20
N LEU A 634 5.16 31.41 21.77
CA LEU A 634 6.43 31.42 22.48
C LEU A 634 7.19 32.70 22.12
N ASP A 635 7.02 33.72 22.95
CA ASP A 635 7.86 34.90 22.90
C ASP A 635 9.06 34.71 23.85
N LEU A 636 10.25 34.90 23.31
CA LEU A 636 11.46 34.91 24.13
C LEU A 636 11.47 36.19 24.98
N PRO A 637 11.86 36.12 26.27
CA PRO A 637 12.06 37.30 27.08
C PRO A 637 12.98 38.31 26.37
N PRO A 638 12.72 39.63 26.46
CA PRO A 638 13.54 40.65 25.81
C PRO A 638 15.05 40.51 26.09
N ALA A 639 15.39 40.10 27.31
CA ALA A 639 16.78 39.84 27.72
C ALA A 639 17.41 38.63 26.97
N ALA A 640 16.62 37.59 26.70
CA ALA A 640 17.07 36.43 25.92
C ALA A 640 17.19 36.77 24.42
N THR A 641 16.27 37.59 23.88
CA THR A 641 16.34 38.04 22.48
C THR A 641 17.50 39.01 22.22
N ALA A 642 17.82 39.89 23.18
CA ALA A 642 18.95 40.82 23.05
C ALA A 642 20.32 40.10 23.08
N ALA A 643 20.41 38.96 23.80
CA ALA A 643 21.62 38.16 23.91
C ALA A 643 21.77 37.11 22.79
N ALA A 644 20.71 36.86 22.02
CA ALA A 644 20.64 35.85 20.97
C ALA A 644 20.61 36.50 19.58
N PRO A 645 21.75 36.90 19.00
CA PRO A 645 21.76 37.34 17.62
C PRO A 645 21.23 36.22 16.73
N ALA A 646 20.36 36.56 15.78
CA ALA A 646 19.98 35.63 14.73
C ALA A 646 21.26 35.18 14.01
N GLY A 647 21.39 33.88 13.78
CA GLY A 647 22.45 33.35 12.95
C GLY A 647 22.38 33.92 11.52
N PRO A 648 23.42 33.71 10.71
CA PRO A 648 23.39 34.07 9.29
C PRO A 648 22.26 33.36 8.50
N ASP A 649 21.68 32.30 9.07
CA ASP A 649 20.53 31.54 8.59
C ASP A 649 19.17 32.13 9.03
N GLY A 650 19.16 33.21 9.81
CA GLY A 650 17.94 33.84 10.35
C GLY A 650 17.34 33.10 11.55
N VAL A 651 18.01 32.06 12.07
CA VAL A 651 17.55 31.27 13.21
C VAL A 651 18.09 31.86 14.53
N VAL A 652 17.24 32.02 15.53
CA VAL A 652 17.60 32.56 16.85
C VAL A 652 18.19 31.46 17.73
N ASN A 653 19.42 31.66 18.20
CA ASN A 653 20.08 30.73 19.14
C ASN A 653 19.55 30.94 20.56
N VAL A 654 19.04 29.89 21.19
CA VAL A 654 18.52 29.93 22.57
C VAL A 654 19.21 28.88 23.43
N THR A 655 19.33 29.14 24.73
CA THR A 655 19.74 28.12 25.70
C THR A 655 18.53 27.32 26.17
N SER A 656 18.76 26.12 26.66
CA SER A 656 17.75 25.23 27.23
C SER A 656 17.09 25.90 28.44
N ALA A 657 17.86 26.67 29.22
CA ALA A 657 17.35 27.47 30.33
C ALA A 657 16.40 28.59 29.84
N ALA A 658 16.78 29.35 28.81
CA ALA A 658 15.95 30.42 28.26
C ALA A 658 14.64 29.87 27.65
N LEU A 659 14.73 28.76 26.93
CA LEU A 659 13.56 28.05 26.42
C LEU A 659 12.66 27.56 27.55
N GLY A 660 13.24 26.98 28.61
CA GLY A 660 12.51 26.53 29.80
C GLY A 660 11.75 27.67 30.50
N GLU A 661 12.38 28.84 30.69
CA GLU A 661 11.71 30.02 31.23
C GLU A 661 10.57 30.51 30.34
N ALA A 662 10.78 30.57 29.01
CA ALA A 662 9.73 30.97 28.08
C ALA A 662 8.53 30.01 28.11
N LEU A 663 8.77 28.71 28.26
CA LEU A 663 7.72 27.69 28.35
C LEU A 663 6.92 27.75 29.66
N LYS A 664 7.46 28.31 30.76
CA LYS A 664 6.69 28.49 32.02
C LYS A 664 5.51 29.45 31.85
N GLY A 665 5.60 30.40 30.92
CA GLY A 665 4.51 31.32 30.58
C GLY A 665 3.40 30.67 29.76
N ILE A 666 3.61 29.45 29.27
CA ILE A 666 2.65 28.71 28.44
C ILE A 666 1.98 27.66 29.33
N ALA A 667 0.64 27.67 29.35
CA ALA A 667 -0.09 26.67 30.12
C ALA A 667 0.24 25.24 29.64
N PRO A 668 0.43 24.28 30.56
CA PRO A 668 0.97 22.96 30.24
C PRO A 668 0.06 22.17 29.29
N ASP A 669 -1.24 22.42 29.33
CA ASP A 669 -2.29 21.82 28.51
C ASP A 669 -2.45 22.45 27.12
N VAL A 670 -1.70 23.52 26.80
CA VAL A 670 -1.74 24.15 25.49
C VAL A 670 -1.32 23.14 24.40
N PRO A 671 -2.22 22.81 23.46
CA PRO A 671 -1.99 21.75 22.47
C PRO A 671 -0.95 22.16 21.43
N VAL A 672 -0.85 23.44 21.11
CA VAL A 672 0.07 23.99 20.10
C VAL A 672 0.81 25.19 20.65
N VAL A 673 2.14 25.16 20.59
CA VAL A 673 2.99 26.32 20.85
C VAL A 673 3.50 26.87 19.52
N TRP A 674 3.15 28.12 19.22
CA TRP A 674 3.56 28.81 18.01
C TRP A 674 4.86 29.57 18.21
N LEU A 675 5.81 29.35 17.31
CA LEU A 675 7.06 30.09 17.22
C LEU A 675 6.89 31.22 16.20
N THR A 676 6.99 32.47 16.63
CA THR A 676 6.98 33.65 15.76
C THR A 676 8.32 33.90 15.07
N LYS A 677 9.38 33.26 15.56
CA LYS A 677 10.72 33.27 14.99
C LYS A 677 11.30 31.86 15.01
N PRO A 678 12.05 31.44 13.99
CA PRO A 678 12.77 30.18 14.04
C PRO A 678 13.84 30.20 15.12
N MET A 679 13.97 29.10 15.86
CA MET A 679 14.88 28.98 17.01
C MET A 679 15.70 27.69 16.94
N ARG A 680 16.88 27.70 17.58
CA ARG A 680 17.75 26.54 17.81
C ARG A 680 18.23 26.55 19.25
N VAL A 681 18.11 25.43 19.95
CA VAL A 681 18.70 25.22 21.28
C VAL A 681 20.17 24.81 21.11
N THR A 682 21.10 25.62 21.64
CA THR A 682 22.54 25.45 21.38
C THR A 682 23.29 24.61 22.42
N ASP A 683 22.65 24.30 23.55
CA ASP A 683 23.26 23.68 24.73
C ASP A 683 22.50 22.40 25.17
N LEU A 684 21.93 21.66 24.20
CA LEU A 684 21.33 20.36 24.48
C LEU A 684 22.34 19.45 25.20
N ALA A 685 21.89 18.78 26.25
CA ALA A 685 22.73 17.91 27.08
C ALA A 685 21.98 16.64 27.51
N GLY A 686 22.76 15.62 27.89
CA GLY A 686 22.23 14.35 28.39
C GLY A 686 21.26 13.67 27.41
N ALA A 687 20.10 13.22 27.91
CA ALA A 687 19.11 12.50 27.12
C ALA A 687 18.57 13.32 25.93
N THR A 688 18.47 14.65 26.05
CA THR A 688 17.98 15.51 24.97
C THR A 688 18.97 15.60 23.80
N ALA A 689 20.27 15.69 24.09
CA ALA A 689 21.31 15.65 23.05
C ALA A 689 21.33 14.30 22.32
N VAL A 690 21.23 13.19 23.08
CA VAL A 690 21.19 11.83 22.49
C VAL A 690 19.95 11.65 21.60
N ALA A 691 18.78 12.08 22.08
CA ALA A 691 17.53 12.02 21.34
C ALA A 691 17.58 12.84 20.04
N HIS A 692 18.13 14.06 20.08
CA HIS A 692 18.32 14.88 18.88
C HIS A 692 19.31 14.24 17.90
N GLN A 693 20.44 13.73 18.39
CA GLN A 693 21.44 13.05 17.54
C GLN A 693 20.86 11.80 16.86
N GLN A 694 20.08 10.99 17.58
CA GLN A 694 19.39 9.84 16.99
C GLN A 694 18.42 10.28 15.89
N TRP A 695 17.70 11.38 16.10
CA TRP A 695 16.82 11.94 15.08
C TRP A 695 17.60 12.41 13.84
N MET A 696 18.72 13.11 14.03
CA MET A 696 19.64 13.51 12.95
C MET A 696 20.25 12.30 12.22
N ASN A 697 20.42 11.15 12.89
CA ASN A 697 20.99 9.94 12.29
C ASN A 697 19.97 9.05 11.58
N HIS A 698 18.68 9.20 11.89
CA HIS A 698 17.64 8.30 11.40
C HIS A 698 16.60 8.96 10.50
N CYS A 699 16.31 10.25 10.65
CA CYS A 699 15.36 10.96 9.80
C CYS A 699 15.98 11.28 8.45
N CYS A 700 15.46 10.65 7.39
CA CYS A 700 15.94 10.84 6.04
C CYS A 700 16.01 12.31 5.61
N GLY A 701 14.98 13.11 5.89
CA GLY A 701 14.99 14.54 5.56
C GLY A 701 16.07 15.34 6.29
N LEU A 702 16.44 14.98 7.53
CA LEU A 702 17.48 15.67 8.31
C LEU A 702 18.92 15.26 7.95
N ILE A 703 19.09 14.08 7.36
CA ILE A 703 20.40 13.54 6.94
C ILE A 703 20.85 14.13 5.59
N TRP A 704 19.94 14.71 4.82
CA TRP A 704 20.23 15.27 3.50
C TRP A 704 21.15 16.50 3.58
N PRO A 705 22.10 16.71 2.65
CA PRO A 705 22.50 15.81 1.55
C PRO A 705 23.59 14.80 1.96
N HIS A 706 24.03 14.81 3.21
CA HIS A 706 25.28 14.19 3.65
C HIS A 706 25.20 12.66 3.85
N GLY A 707 24.00 12.08 3.94
CA GLY A 707 23.88 10.63 4.10
C GLY A 707 23.83 9.87 2.78
N TYR A 708 24.81 8.98 2.59
CA TYR A 708 24.74 7.84 1.68
C TYR A 708 23.80 6.75 2.18
N ASN A 709 22.72 7.11 2.88
CA ASN A 709 21.74 6.12 3.26
C ASN A 709 20.92 5.78 2.02
N ARG A 710 21.31 4.70 1.34
CA ARG A 710 20.60 4.19 0.15
C ARG A 710 19.10 4.13 0.44
N ILE A 711 18.69 3.72 1.64
CA ILE A 711 17.28 3.61 2.06
C ILE A 711 16.51 4.93 1.85
N CYS A 712 17.12 6.07 2.16
CA CYS A 712 16.45 7.37 2.09
C CYS A 712 16.36 7.93 0.65
N PHE A 713 17.37 7.69 -0.19
CA PHE A 713 17.52 8.40 -1.46
C PHE A 713 17.76 7.48 -2.65
N TRP A 714 17.20 6.26 -2.66
CA TRP A 714 17.21 5.41 -3.86
C TRP A 714 16.70 6.22 -5.07
N GLU A 715 17.64 6.59 -5.95
CA GLU A 715 17.41 7.23 -7.26
C GLU A 715 16.68 8.60 -7.25
N PHE A 716 17.00 9.49 -6.30
CA PHE A 716 16.60 10.91 -6.34
C PHE A 716 17.59 11.85 -7.03
#